data_AF-A0A811V8A2-F1
#
_entry.id   AF-A0A811V8A2-F1
#
_cell.length_a   1.000
_cell.length_b   1.000
_cell.length_c   1.000
_cell.angle_alpha   90.00
_cell.angle_beta   90.00
_cell.angle_gamma   90.00
#
_symmetry.space_group_name_H-M   'P 1'
#
loop_
_entity.id
_entity.type
_entity.pdbx_description
1 polymer ?
#
loop_
_entity_poly.entity_id
_entity_poly.type
_entity_poly.pdbx_seq_one_letter_code
_entity_poly.pdbx_strand_id
1 'polypeptide(L)'
;MPGVKEAPLIPLQPGLKNSKGPQALKILTSSAWNPPPGPRKLHGDLMYLYVVTMEDKRFHISACPKGFYINQSTDEVFNPRPDNPSHLSHSLIDLLSQISPSFKRAFQQMQKKRTLRHAFERVATPYQVYQWTAPQLEHTIDAIRAEDAFSSKLGYEEHIPGQTRDWNEELQTTRELPRKTLPERLLRERAIFKVHGDFVIAATRGAMAVIDGNVLAINPGEDPKMQMFIWNNIFFSLGFDVRDHYKDLGGDVAAFVAPRNDLHGVRVYSAVDIEGLYTLGTVVIDYRGYRVTAQSIIPGILEREQEQSVVYGSIDFGKTVLSHPKYLELLRKAGKHLKIMPHSVLNENDEPVELCSSVECKGIIGNDGRHYILDLLRTFPPDVNFLVLDDIDLCPELKSLGFPIEHKHKLSCLRQELLEAFIEDRYVTFIRSAAQHLQNFNSQKTTVENNNEVTNEENGIAQTENEKQIELKANKNQNDVMVKALDAIKEAQLKVSTSDETQASDVVKYACAAVGSLKEQEFDFRFNPDVFSPGIRHVDDPTSFNAISKQKKLIQDASEFLVKKQIPSFIKEHMNHTSPPMDGTSLTEALHSHGINIRYLGKVIHMLEKIPRMEYLHRIAVVELIVRSTKHIYYSYMQNTDAMHLSNAISHFLNCFLSSGPASVTSNSNDSSKSNRRGKNKKLSKNANASGNKNASAAENSDWLQVTPKSLWLQIKKEVKSYWDYELKCDSIETAVEVYGFHRISVLRAFCLKVGIQVLLREYNFELRNKTTFTEEDILNVFPIVKHISPRASDAYNFYTTGQSKIQQGLFKEGYELISEALNLLNNVFGAMHSENGSCLRMLARLSYLLGDPQEALAIQQRSVIMSERVNGIDHPCTVLEYTHLSLYCFANGQIGASLKLLYRARYLLVLICGEDHPEVALIDVKSLNYVQMYFN
;
A
#
# COMPACT_ATOMS: atom_id res chain seq x y z
N MET A 1 16.68 15.10 22.77
CA MET A 1 17.35 16.41 22.93
C MET A 1 16.36 17.47 22.51
N PRO A 2 16.00 18.44 23.37
CA PRO A 2 15.17 19.58 22.97
C PRO A 2 15.96 20.55 22.08
N GLY A 3 15.35 21.07 21.01
CA GLY A 3 15.90 22.18 20.22
C GLY A 3 17.01 21.81 19.22
N VAL A 4 17.09 20.55 18.80
CA VAL A 4 18.04 20.14 17.74
C VAL A 4 17.45 20.44 16.38
N LYS A 5 18.20 21.13 15.51
CA LYS A 5 17.77 21.48 14.14
C LYS A 5 17.48 20.27 13.26
N GLU A 6 18.22 19.18 13.43
CA GLU A 6 18.09 17.92 12.68
C GLU A 6 18.34 16.73 13.61
N ALA A 7 17.47 15.72 13.61
CA ALA A 7 17.65 14.55 14.47
C ALA A 7 18.86 13.72 14.01
N PRO A 8 19.82 13.35 14.89
CA PRO A 8 21.00 12.58 14.48
C PRO A 8 20.58 11.21 13.95
N LEU A 9 21.17 10.73 12.86
CA LEU A 9 20.77 9.46 12.24
C LEU A 9 21.42 8.23 12.85
N ILE A 10 22.66 8.32 13.32
CA ILE A 10 23.40 7.15 13.84
C ILE A 10 22.62 6.37 14.92
N PRO A 11 21.88 7.00 15.86
CA PRO A 11 21.08 6.28 16.84
C PRO A 11 19.89 5.50 16.26
N LEU A 12 19.54 5.67 14.98
CA LEU A 12 18.40 4.98 14.35
C LEU A 12 18.55 3.46 14.45
N GLN A 13 19.73 2.92 14.19
CA GLN A 13 20.01 1.48 14.33
C GLN A 13 20.98 1.23 15.48
N PRO A 14 20.88 0.07 16.18
CA PRO A 14 21.84 -0.29 17.21
C PRO A 14 23.26 -0.41 16.61
N GLY A 15 24.26 0.13 17.32
CA GLY A 15 25.64 0.18 16.83
C GLY A 15 26.23 -1.20 16.51
N LEU A 16 26.85 -1.33 15.32
CA LEU A 16 27.45 -2.56 14.79
C LEU A 16 28.65 -3.12 15.56
N LYS A 17 29.20 -2.39 16.53
CA LYS A 17 30.41 -2.80 17.25
C LYS A 17 30.27 -4.18 17.94
N ASN A 18 29.04 -4.66 18.14
CA ASN A 18 28.74 -5.96 18.74
C ASN A 18 28.12 -7.01 17.78
N SER A 19 28.04 -6.75 16.46
CA SER A 19 27.30 -7.64 15.53
C SER A 19 28.09 -8.81 14.95
N LYS A 20 29.44 -8.74 14.88
CA LYS A 20 30.27 -9.86 14.39
C LYS A 20 30.24 -10.97 15.45
N GLY A 21 29.26 -11.88 15.32
CA GLY A 21 29.17 -13.10 16.11
C GLY A 21 30.39 -14.01 15.89
N PRO A 22 30.56 -15.07 16.71
CA PRO A 22 31.67 -16.01 16.50
C PRO A 22 31.58 -16.63 15.11
N GLN A 23 32.62 -16.48 14.30
CA GLN A 23 32.74 -17.12 12.98
C GLN A 23 33.15 -18.58 13.17
N ALA A 24 32.39 -19.50 12.56
CA ALA A 24 32.64 -20.94 12.65
C ALA A 24 33.50 -21.48 11.50
N LEU A 25 33.39 -20.88 10.31
CA LEU A 25 34.15 -21.22 9.10
C LEU A 25 34.54 -19.93 8.36
N LYS A 26 35.58 -20.00 7.54
CA LYS A 26 35.95 -18.93 6.61
C LYS A 26 35.18 -19.04 5.30
N ILE A 27 35.05 -20.26 4.76
CA ILE A 27 34.37 -20.54 3.49
C ILE A 27 33.60 -21.86 3.60
N LEU A 28 32.38 -21.88 3.08
CA LEU A 28 31.58 -23.07 2.78
C LEU A 28 30.87 -22.82 1.45
N THR A 29 31.17 -23.61 0.43
CA THR A 29 30.67 -23.44 -0.94
C THR A 29 30.60 -24.78 -1.66
N SER A 30 29.87 -24.83 -2.76
CA SER A 30 29.98 -25.91 -3.73
C SER A 30 31.41 -26.03 -4.25
N SER A 31 31.99 -27.23 -4.24
CA SER A 31 33.33 -27.44 -4.80
C SER A 31 33.33 -27.17 -6.31
N ALA A 32 34.45 -26.72 -6.87
CA ALA A 32 34.62 -26.57 -8.32
C ALA A 32 34.44 -27.88 -9.10
N TRP A 33 34.51 -29.02 -8.42
CA TRP A 33 34.23 -30.35 -8.97
C TRP A 33 32.73 -30.69 -9.04
N ASN A 34 31.86 -29.85 -8.51
CA ASN A 34 30.40 -30.02 -8.51
C ASN A 34 29.80 -29.51 -9.85
N PRO A 35 28.79 -30.18 -10.45
CA PRO A 35 28.08 -31.37 -9.97
C PRO A 35 28.86 -32.69 -10.19
N PRO A 36 28.57 -33.76 -9.42
CA PRO A 36 29.22 -35.06 -9.64
C PRO A 36 29.01 -35.58 -11.07
N PRO A 37 30.05 -36.09 -11.74
CA PRO A 37 29.90 -36.65 -13.09
C PRO A 37 29.08 -37.94 -13.08
N GLY A 38 28.50 -38.31 -14.21
CA GLY A 38 27.61 -39.47 -14.35
C GLY A 38 28.08 -40.76 -13.65
N PRO A 39 29.34 -41.22 -13.84
CA PRO A 39 29.86 -42.39 -13.15
C PRO A 39 29.86 -42.27 -11.63
N ARG A 40 30.11 -41.07 -11.09
CA ARG A 40 30.12 -40.82 -9.64
C ARG A 40 28.71 -40.75 -9.05
N LYS A 41 27.74 -40.21 -9.80
CA LYS A 41 26.32 -40.30 -9.45
C LYS A 41 25.86 -41.75 -9.29
N LEU A 42 26.31 -42.65 -10.18
CA LEU A 42 26.04 -44.09 -10.08
C LEU A 42 26.69 -44.74 -8.85
N HIS A 43 27.81 -44.20 -8.38
CA HIS A 43 28.44 -44.59 -7.11
C HIS A 43 27.81 -43.91 -5.87
N GLY A 44 26.76 -43.12 -6.05
CA GLY A 44 26.01 -42.48 -4.98
C GLY A 44 26.57 -41.13 -4.53
N ASP A 45 27.48 -40.49 -5.28
CA ASP A 45 27.87 -39.12 -4.98
C ASP A 45 26.74 -38.15 -5.39
N LEU A 46 26.29 -37.33 -4.44
CA LEU A 46 25.17 -36.38 -4.60
C LEU A 46 25.67 -34.97 -4.89
N MET A 47 26.69 -34.51 -4.15
CA MET A 47 27.23 -33.16 -4.23
C MET A 47 28.68 -33.14 -3.70
N TYR A 48 29.49 -32.21 -4.20
CA TYR A 48 30.81 -31.92 -3.64
C TYR A 48 30.85 -30.52 -3.02
N LEU A 49 31.40 -30.42 -1.81
CA LEU A 49 31.53 -29.18 -1.03
C LEU A 49 33.00 -28.84 -0.81
N TYR A 50 33.30 -27.55 -0.74
CA TYR A 50 34.60 -27.01 -0.38
C TYR A 50 34.49 -26.19 0.90
N VAL A 51 35.37 -26.48 1.86
CA VAL A 51 35.35 -25.86 3.18
C VAL A 51 36.73 -25.34 3.55
N VAL A 52 36.77 -24.10 4.06
CA VAL A 52 37.95 -23.53 4.72
C VAL A 52 37.61 -23.23 6.17
N THR A 53 38.33 -23.87 7.09
CA THR A 53 38.09 -23.71 8.53
C THR A 53 38.76 -22.44 9.07
N MET A 54 38.41 -22.05 10.29
CA MET A 54 39.06 -20.92 10.97
C MET A 54 40.55 -21.16 11.25
N GLU A 55 40.97 -22.44 11.27
CA GLU A 55 42.37 -22.86 11.38
C GLU A 55 43.12 -22.87 10.03
N ASP A 56 42.57 -22.27 8.97
CA ASP A 56 43.16 -22.21 7.63
C ASP A 56 43.34 -23.58 6.94
N LYS A 57 42.61 -24.61 7.40
CA LYS A 57 42.57 -25.92 6.76
C LYS A 57 41.53 -25.96 5.65
N ARG A 58 41.91 -26.55 4.50
CA ARG A 58 41.06 -26.72 3.32
C ARG A 58 40.61 -28.18 3.22
N PHE A 59 39.32 -28.41 3.02
CA PHE A 59 38.75 -29.74 2.89
C PHE A 59 37.81 -29.81 1.68
N HIS A 60 37.90 -30.90 0.93
CA HIS A 60 36.93 -31.28 -0.09
C HIS A 60 36.04 -32.39 0.48
N ILE A 61 34.74 -32.15 0.51
CA ILE A 61 33.77 -33.03 1.16
C ILE A 61 32.81 -33.59 0.10
N SER A 62 32.62 -34.91 0.10
CA SER A 62 31.62 -35.59 -0.71
C SER A 62 30.36 -35.86 0.11
N ALA A 63 29.20 -35.51 -0.44
CA ALA A 63 27.90 -35.92 0.07
C ALA A 63 27.42 -37.18 -0.67
N CYS A 64 26.95 -38.18 0.07
CA CYS A 64 26.37 -39.41 -0.46
C CYS A 64 25.18 -39.85 0.41
N PRO A 65 24.38 -40.87 0.01
CA PRO A 65 23.28 -41.37 0.82
C PRO A 65 23.66 -41.84 2.25
N LYS A 66 24.95 -42.12 2.50
CA LYS A 66 25.46 -42.48 3.83
C LYS A 66 25.88 -41.28 4.69
N GLY A 67 25.84 -40.06 4.15
CA GLY A 67 26.24 -38.83 4.82
C GLY A 67 27.35 -38.07 4.10
N PHE A 68 28.22 -37.43 4.87
CA PHE A 68 29.30 -36.57 4.40
C PHE A 68 30.65 -37.18 4.79
N TYR A 69 31.60 -37.20 3.86
CA TYR A 69 32.98 -37.61 4.13
C TYR A 69 34.00 -36.72 3.44
N ILE A 70 35.20 -36.59 4.02
CA ILE A 70 36.31 -35.89 3.37
C ILE A 70 36.88 -36.80 2.28
N ASN A 71 37.03 -36.25 1.08
CA ASN A 71 37.70 -36.92 -0.03
C ASN A 71 39.12 -36.38 -0.23
N GLN A 72 39.94 -37.09 -1.00
CA GLN A 72 41.34 -36.74 -1.27
C GLN A 72 41.51 -35.74 -2.43
N SER A 73 40.43 -35.06 -2.84
CA SER A 73 40.52 -34.06 -3.91
C SER A 73 41.31 -32.85 -3.43
N THR A 74 41.94 -32.19 -4.39
CA THR A 74 42.64 -30.92 -4.20
C THR A 74 42.01 -29.87 -5.11
N ASP A 75 42.50 -28.63 -5.01
CA ASP A 75 42.05 -27.53 -5.85
C ASP A 75 42.39 -27.77 -7.35
N GLU A 76 43.32 -28.69 -7.65
CA GLU A 76 43.80 -29.00 -9.01
C GLU A 76 43.46 -30.41 -9.49
N VAL A 77 43.43 -31.40 -8.58
CA VAL A 77 43.26 -32.82 -8.91
C VAL A 77 42.03 -33.38 -8.20
N PHE A 78 41.10 -33.91 -8.98
CA PHE A 78 39.93 -34.61 -8.46
C PHE A 78 40.28 -36.04 -8.02
N ASN A 79 40.03 -36.35 -6.75
CA ASN A 79 40.18 -37.70 -6.21
C ASN A 79 39.05 -38.00 -5.20
N PRO A 80 38.02 -38.75 -5.61
CA PRO A 80 36.82 -38.97 -4.79
C PRO A 80 37.02 -40.02 -3.69
N ARG A 81 38.23 -40.59 -3.54
CA ARG A 81 38.49 -41.58 -2.48
C ARG A 81 38.41 -40.91 -1.11
N PRO A 82 37.87 -41.61 -0.09
CA PRO A 82 37.88 -41.11 1.28
C PRO A 82 39.31 -40.79 1.75
N ASP A 83 39.44 -39.72 2.52
CA ASP A 83 40.70 -39.33 3.14
C ASP A 83 41.18 -40.38 4.16
N ASN A 84 42.45 -40.34 4.53
CA ASN A 84 43.02 -41.24 5.54
C ASN A 84 43.65 -40.44 6.69
N PRO A 85 43.06 -40.44 7.91
CA PRO A 85 41.93 -41.26 8.36
C PRO A 85 40.58 -40.85 7.75
N SER A 86 39.73 -41.85 7.50
CA SER A 86 38.41 -41.61 6.90
C SER A 86 37.44 -41.02 7.92
N HIS A 87 37.06 -39.77 7.72
CA HIS A 87 36.01 -39.10 8.49
C HIS A 87 34.68 -39.19 7.75
N LEU A 88 33.75 -40.01 8.25
CA LEU A 88 32.38 -40.13 7.74
C LEU A 88 31.41 -39.73 8.85
N SER A 89 30.43 -38.88 8.54
CA SER A 89 29.36 -38.52 9.47
C SER A 89 28.04 -38.34 8.73
N HIS A 90 26.92 -38.72 9.35
CA HIS A 90 25.60 -38.54 8.73
C HIS A 90 25.19 -37.07 8.61
N SER A 91 25.74 -36.20 9.46
CA SER A 91 25.53 -34.75 9.43
C SER A 91 26.82 -34.02 9.06
N LEU A 92 26.70 -33.00 8.20
CA LEU A 92 27.80 -32.11 7.88
C LEU A 92 28.31 -31.38 9.12
N ILE A 93 27.42 -31.04 10.06
CA ILE A 93 27.78 -30.36 11.32
C ILE A 93 28.68 -31.26 12.17
N ASP A 94 28.39 -32.57 12.22
CA ASP A 94 29.19 -33.52 12.99
C ASP A 94 30.56 -33.73 12.35
N LEU A 95 30.62 -33.85 11.02
CA LEU A 95 31.87 -33.92 10.28
C LEU A 95 32.74 -32.69 10.57
N LEU A 96 32.17 -31.49 10.40
CA LEU A 96 32.86 -30.22 10.67
C LEU A 96 33.32 -30.10 12.13
N SER A 97 32.53 -30.60 13.08
CA SER A 97 32.87 -30.61 14.51
C SER A 97 33.97 -31.59 14.86
N GLN A 98 34.14 -32.67 14.09
CA GLN A 98 35.24 -33.62 14.26
C GLN A 98 36.56 -33.07 13.71
N ILE A 99 36.51 -32.35 12.58
CA ILE A 99 37.71 -31.91 11.84
C ILE A 99 38.19 -30.51 12.27
N SER A 100 37.32 -29.70 12.87
CA SER A 100 37.63 -28.35 13.38
C SER A 100 37.14 -28.15 14.81
N PRO A 101 38.04 -28.13 15.80
CA PRO A 101 37.71 -27.77 17.17
C PRO A 101 37.17 -26.34 17.31
N SER A 102 37.64 -25.41 16.47
CA SER A 102 37.14 -24.03 16.47
C SER A 102 35.71 -23.96 15.98
N PHE A 103 35.37 -24.70 14.92
CA PHE A 103 33.99 -24.84 14.46
C PHE A 103 33.09 -25.34 15.59
N LYS A 104 33.47 -26.44 16.26
CA LYS A 104 32.68 -27.03 17.35
C LYS A 104 32.38 -26.01 18.46
N ARG A 105 33.40 -25.25 18.92
CA ARG A 105 33.22 -24.22 19.96
C ARG A 105 32.36 -23.05 19.46
N ALA A 106 32.67 -22.53 18.27
CA ALA A 106 31.95 -21.38 17.70
C ALA A 106 30.47 -21.72 17.44
N PHE A 107 30.20 -22.88 16.85
CA PHE A 107 28.84 -23.35 16.56
C PHE A 107 28.01 -23.55 17.84
N GLN A 108 28.60 -24.10 18.91
CA GLN A 108 27.94 -24.19 20.22
C GLN A 108 27.62 -22.81 20.80
N GLN A 109 28.53 -21.83 20.68
CA GLN A 109 28.27 -20.46 21.10
C GLN A 109 27.16 -19.80 20.26
N MET A 110 27.15 -20.02 18.94
CA MET A 110 26.09 -19.55 18.04
C MET A 110 24.74 -20.15 18.42
N GLN A 111 24.68 -21.46 18.70
CA GLN A 111 23.46 -22.13 19.15
C GLN A 111 22.95 -21.56 20.47
N LYS A 112 23.83 -21.40 21.49
CA LYS A 112 23.46 -20.78 22.77
C LYS A 112 22.93 -19.35 22.59
N LYS A 113 23.59 -18.54 21.76
CA LYS A 113 23.10 -17.19 21.42
C LYS A 113 21.76 -17.24 20.69
N ARG A 114 21.54 -18.24 19.83
CA ARG A 114 20.31 -18.45 19.07
C ARG A 114 19.13 -18.92 19.93
N THR A 115 19.37 -19.66 21.01
CA THR A 115 18.32 -20.11 21.94
C THR A 115 17.92 -19.05 22.96
N LEU A 116 18.80 -18.08 23.25
CA LEU A 116 18.50 -16.94 24.14
C LEU A 116 17.64 -15.86 23.47
N ARG A 117 17.60 -15.81 22.13
CA ARG A 117 16.81 -14.83 21.37
C ARG A 117 15.35 -15.24 21.28
N HIS A 118 14.46 -14.26 21.20
CA HIS A 118 13.03 -14.53 21.08
C HIS A 118 12.72 -15.24 19.76
N ALA A 119 11.74 -16.16 19.75
CA ALA A 119 11.42 -16.96 18.57
C ALA A 119 11.07 -16.09 17.34
N PHE A 120 10.36 -14.97 17.55
CA PHE A 120 9.96 -14.02 16.49
C PHE A 120 11.14 -13.37 15.76
N GLU A 121 12.33 -13.28 16.38
CA GLU A 121 13.52 -12.76 15.68
C GLU A 121 13.96 -13.68 14.54
N ARG A 122 13.50 -14.93 14.53
CA ARG A 122 13.93 -15.99 13.59
C ARG A 122 12.86 -16.36 12.58
N VAL A 123 11.61 -15.95 12.80
CA VAL A 123 10.51 -16.25 11.89
C VAL A 123 10.58 -15.28 10.71
N ALA A 124 10.50 -15.82 9.50
CA ALA A 124 10.43 -15.01 8.29
C ALA A 124 9.14 -14.18 8.30
N THR A 125 9.22 -12.95 7.82
CA THR A 125 8.03 -12.12 7.60
C THR A 125 7.41 -12.50 6.26
N PRO A 126 6.07 -12.47 6.12
CA PRO A 126 5.40 -12.77 4.85
C PRO A 126 5.83 -11.85 3.71
N TYR A 127 6.07 -10.58 4.03
CA TYR A 127 6.53 -9.58 3.08
C TYR A 127 7.91 -9.06 3.48
N GLN A 128 8.70 -8.69 2.48
CA GLN A 128 10.00 -8.07 2.68
C GLN A 128 9.83 -6.64 3.19
N VAL A 129 10.45 -6.32 4.32
CA VAL A 129 10.46 -4.96 4.89
C VAL A 129 11.77 -4.28 4.53
N TYR A 130 11.69 -3.24 3.71
CA TYR A 130 12.85 -2.44 3.33
C TYR A 130 13.04 -1.27 4.28
N GLN A 131 14.29 -1.06 4.72
CA GLN A 131 14.66 0.11 5.50
C GLN A 131 15.31 1.15 4.59
N TRP A 132 14.92 2.41 4.75
CA TRP A 132 15.47 3.52 3.97
C TRP A 132 16.93 3.86 4.32
N THR A 133 17.42 3.38 5.47
CA THR A 133 18.84 3.44 5.83
C THR A 133 19.43 2.04 6.01
N ALA A 134 20.69 1.88 5.66
CA ALA A 134 21.47 0.71 6.02
C ALA A 134 22.87 1.13 6.48
N PRO A 135 23.47 0.40 7.42
CA PRO A 135 24.80 0.74 7.88
C PRO A 135 25.86 0.32 6.87
N GLN A 136 27.07 0.87 7.00
CA GLN A 136 28.18 0.43 6.17
C GLN A 136 28.52 -1.03 6.48
N LEU A 137 28.34 -1.90 5.49
CA LEU A 137 28.77 -3.29 5.56
C LEU A 137 30.08 -3.45 4.80
N GLU A 138 31.05 -4.08 5.44
CA GLU A 138 32.32 -4.45 4.81
C GLU A 138 32.07 -5.56 3.78
N HIS A 139 32.50 -5.37 2.53
CA HIS A 139 32.34 -6.38 1.48
C HIS A 139 33.36 -7.52 1.68
N THR A 140 32.93 -8.57 2.38
CA THR A 140 33.74 -9.77 2.60
C THR A 140 33.48 -10.84 1.54
N ILE A 141 34.44 -11.76 1.36
CA ILE A 141 34.26 -12.97 0.55
C ILE A 141 33.08 -13.76 1.13
N ASP A 142 32.09 -14.03 0.28
CA ASP A 142 30.91 -14.79 0.61
C ASP A 142 30.50 -15.60 -0.64
N ALA A 143 30.83 -16.88 -0.61
CA ALA A 143 30.56 -17.77 -1.73
C ALA A 143 29.08 -18.13 -1.85
N ILE A 144 28.33 -18.10 -0.73
CA ILE A 144 26.88 -18.32 -0.74
C ILE A 144 26.22 -17.16 -1.49
N ARG A 145 26.61 -15.92 -1.19
CA ARG A 145 26.13 -14.75 -1.94
C ARG A 145 26.39 -14.85 -3.45
N ALA A 146 27.53 -15.45 -3.85
CA ALA A 146 27.86 -15.65 -5.26
C ALA A 146 27.00 -16.75 -5.92
N GLU A 147 26.78 -17.87 -5.23
CA GLU A 147 25.90 -18.96 -5.68
C GLU A 147 24.43 -18.49 -5.80
N ASP A 148 23.91 -17.81 -4.78
CA ASP A 148 22.54 -17.29 -4.73
C ASP A 148 22.26 -16.32 -5.89
N ALA A 149 23.22 -15.44 -6.20
CA ALA A 149 23.10 -14.44 -7.27
C ALA A 149 22.96 -15.07 -8.66
N PHE A 150 23.42 -16.31 -8.87
CA PHE A 150 23.26 -17.02 -10.13
C PHE A 150 21.90 -17.73 -10.21
N SER A 151 21.49 -18.39 -9.12
CA SER A 151 20.21 -19.09 -9.04
C SER A 151 19.02 -18.12 -9.21
N SER A 152 19.08 -16.95 -8.55
CA SER A 152 17.97 -15.99 -8.54
C SER A 152 17.69 -15.32 -9.89
N LYS A 153 18.68 -15.22 -10.78
CA LYS A 153 18.55 -14.50 -12.07
C LYS A 153 17.86 -15.31 -13.16
N LEU A 154 17.92 -16.63 -13.07
CA LEU A 154 17.36 -17.53 -14.09
C LEU A 154 15.85 -17.81 -13.90
N GLY A 155 15.25 -17.33 -12.81
CA GLY A 155 13.82 -17.53 -12.54
C GLY A 155 13.43 -18.98 -12.23
N TYR A 156 14.40 -19.87 -12.01
CA TYR A 156 14.13 -21.18 -11.45
C TYR A 156 13.80 -21.04 -9.96
N GLU A 157 12.58 -21.40 -9.56
CA GLU A 157 12.28 -21.54 -8.13
C GLU A 157 13.09 -22.70 -7.53
N GLU A 158 13.62 -22.49 -6.32
CA GLU A 158 14.46 -23.45 -5.58
C GLU A 158 13.79 -24.81 -5.28
N HIS A 159 12.48 -24.94 -5.51
CA HIS A 159 11.70 -26.04 -4.94
C HIS A 159 11.20 -27.08 -5.94
N ILE A 160 11.18 -26.83 -7.26
CA ILE A 160 10.81 -27.86 -8.25
C ILE A 160 11.59 -27.70 -9.57
N PRO A 161 12.72 -28.43 -9.74
CA PRO A 161 13.44 -28.45 -11.01
C PRO A 161 12.56 -28.99 -12.14
N GLY A 162 12.30 -28.19 -13.17
CA GLY A 162 11.67 -28.63 -14.42
C GLY A 162 10.14 -28.46 -14.53
N GLN A 163 9.47 -27.89 -13.53
CA GLN A 163 8.05 -27.49 -13.64
C GLN A 163 7.89 -25.99 -13.40
N THR A 164 7.34 -25.29 -14.38
CA THR A 164 6.90 -23.90 -14.22
C THR A 164 5.58 -23.87 -13.45
N ARG A 165 5.50 -23.07 -12.39
CA ARG A 165 4.29 -22.93 -11.57
C ARG A 165 3.16 -22.31 -12.40
N ASP A 166 1.94 -22.77 -12.20
CA ASP A 166 0.74 -22.13 -12.78
C ASP A 166 0.09 -21.24 -11.71
N TRP A 167 0.46 -19.96 -11.73
CA TRP A 167 -0.04 -18.99 -10.77
C TRP A 167 -1.55 -18.79 -10.85
N ASN A 168 -2.12 -18.85 -12.06
CA ASN A 168 -3.55 -18.63 -12.20
C ASN A 168 -4.33 -19.80 -11.60
N GLU A 169 -3.93 -21.04 -11.92
CA GLU A 169 -4.58 -22.22 -11.35
C GLU A 169 -4.50 -22.25 -9.82
N GLU A 170 -3.34 -21.96 -9.24
CA GLU A 170 -3.20 -21.91 -7.79
C GLU A 170 -4.05 -20.80 -7.14
N LEU A 171 -4.08 -19.61 -7.74
CA LEU A 171 -4.91 -18.51 -7.23
C LEU A 171 -6.39 -18.84 -7.31
N GLN A 172 -6.87 -19.44 -8.41
CA GLN A 172 -8.29 -19.75 -8.56
C GLN A 172 -8.72 -20.95 -7.71
N THR A 173 -7.90 -22.01 -7.63
CA THR A 173 -8.21 -23.18 -6.78
C THR A 173 -8.32 -22.82 -5.30
N THR A 174 -7.49 -21.90 -4.80
CA THR A 174 -7.63 -21.41 -3.42
C THR A 174 -8.94 -20.66 -3.20
N ARG A 175 -9.44 -19.93 -4.21
CA ARG A 175 -10.76 -19.28 -4.15
C ARG A 175 -11.91 -20.28 -4.22
N GLU A 176 -11.75 -21.40 -4.89
CA GLU A 176 -12.77 -22.46 -5.03
C GLU A 176 -12.90 -23.34 -3.79
N LEU A 177 -11.99 -23.21 -2.82
CA LEU A 177 -12.07 -23.98 -1.58
C LEU A 177 -13.42 -23.79 -0.87
N PRO A 178 -13.93 -24.84 -0.21
CA PRO A 178 -15.17 -24.76 0.57
C PRO A 178 -15.15 -23.63 1.60
N ARG A 179 -16.33 -23.09 1.89
CA ARG A 179 -16.51 -21.93 2.79
C ARG A 179 -17.73 -22.07 3.71
N LYS A 180 -18.24 -23.29 3.94
CA LYS A 180 -19.46 -23.52 4.72
C LYS A 180 -19.18 -23.51 6.21
N THR A 181 -18.10 -24.17 6.62
CA THR A 181 -17.71 -24.27 8.04
C THR A 181 -16.56 -23.31 8.37
N LEU A 182 -16.43 -22.91 9.63
CA LEU A 182 -15.32 -22.05 10.08
C LEU A 182 -13.94 -22.68 9.75
N PRO A 183 -13.67 -23.98 10.01
CA PRO A 183 -12.40 -24.59 9.64
C PRO A 183 -12.11 -24.53 8.13
N GLU A 184 -13.13 -24.71 7.28
CA GLU A 184 -13.00 -24.57 5.83
C GLU A 184 -12.65 -23.13 5.43
N ARG A 185 -13.33 -22.13 6.01
CA ARG A 185 -13.03 -20.72 5.74
C ARG A 185 -11.61 -20.34 6.16
N LEU A 186 -11.16 -20.78 7.33
CA LEU A 186 -9.79 -20.52 7.81
C LEU A 186 -8.75 -21.21 6.94
N LEU A 187 -9.00 -22.45 6.51
CA LEU A 187 -8.12 -23.16 5.58
C LEU A 187 -8.02 -22.41 4.25
N ARG A 188 -9.15 -21.92 3.74
CA ARG A 188 -9.25 -21.13 2.52
C ARG A 188 -8.51 -19.81 2.63
N GLU A 189 -8.78 -19.02 3.67
CA GLU A 189 -8.11 -17.73 3.90
C GLU A 189 -6.58 -17.91 4.04
N ARG A 190 -6.14 -18.95 4.75
CA ARG A 190 -4.72 -19.30 4.87
C ARG A 190 -4.09 -19.65 3.51
N ALA A 191 -4.79 -20.44 2.71
CA ALA A 191 -4.31 -20.84 1.39
C ALA A 191 -4.22 -19.63 0.45
N ILE A 192 -5.26 -18.78 0.42
CA ILE A 192 -5.27 -17.53 -0.35
C ILE A 192 -4.11 -16.63 0.07
N PHE A 193 -3.90 -16.42 1.37
CA PHE A 193 -2.81 -15.59 1.86
C PHE A 193 -1.44 -16.11 1.44
N LYS A 194 -1.21 -17.43 1.59
CA LYS A 194 0.08 -18.04 1.24
C LYS A 194 0.37 -17.95 -0.26
N VAL A 195 -0.57 -18.39 -1.10
CA VAL A 195 -0.38 -18.39 -2.57
C VAL A 195 -0.25 -16.96 -3.08
N HIS A 196 -1.04 -16.02 -2.55
CA HIS A 196 -0.91 -14.62 -2.93
C HIS A 196 0.43 -14.01 -2.50
N GLY A 197 0.91 -14.32 -1.29
CA GLY A 197 2.23 -13.88 -0.81
C GLY A 197 3.36 -14.38 -1.71
N ASP A 198 3.33 -15.66 -2.10
CA ASP A 198 4.30 -16.23 -3.04
C ASP A 198 4.24 -15.54 -4.40
N PHE A 199 3.04 -15.30 -4.93
CA PHE A 199 2.82 -14.60 -6.20
C PHE A 199 3.39 -13.18 -6.17
N VAL A 200 3.20 -12.46 -5.07
CA VAL A 200 3.75 -11.10 -4.88
C VAL A 200 5.28 -11.12 -4.89
N ILE A 201 5.91 -12.09 -4.23
CA ILE A 201 7.37 -12.23 -4.21
C ILE A 201 7.89 -12.54 -5.62
N ALA A 202 7.26 -13.47 -6.33
CA ALA A 202 7.62 -13.82 -7.71
C ALA A 202 7.44 -12.62 -8.65
N ALA A 203 6.29 -11.95 -8.61
CA ALA A 203 6.02 -10.75 -9.41
C ALA A 203 7.04 -9.63 -9.14
N THR A 204 7.43 -9.43 -7.88
CA THR A 204 8.45 -8.43 -7.52
C THR A 204 9.81 -8.74 -8.14
N ARG A 205 10.26 -10.00 -8.06
CA ARG A 205 11.53 -10.44 -8.66
C ARG A 205 11.50 -10.34 -10.18
N GLY A 206 10.40 -10.76 -10.81
CA GLY A 206 10.20 -10.67 -12.25
C GLY A 206 10.21 -9.23 -12.75
N ALA A 207 9.53 -8.31 -12.06
CA ALA A 207 9.54 -6.89 -12.42
C ALA A 207 10.94 -6.28 -12.34
N MET A 208 11.73 -6.61 -11.31
CA MET A 208 13.12 -6.18 -11.23
C MET A 208 13.96 -6.75 -12.38
N ALA A 209 13.81 -8.04 -12.69
CA ALA A 209 14.54 -8.70 -13.78
C ALA A 209 14.20 -8.10 -15.15
N VAL A 210 12.94 -7.73 -15.38
CA VAL A 210 12.49 -7.03 -16.61
C VAL A 210 13.16 -5.67 -16.74
N ILE A 211 13.11 -4.83 -15.70
CA ILE A 211 13.70 -3.47 -15.74
C ILE A 211 15.22 -3.51 -15.82
N ASP A 212 15.86 -4.50 -15.21
CA ASP A 212 17.32 -4.68 -15.30
C ASP A 212 17.77 -5.28 -16.64
N GLY A 213 16.84 -5.58 -17.56
CA GLY A 213 17.14 -6.08 -18.90
C GLY A 213 17.55 -7.56 -18.95
N ASN A 214 17.26 -8.32 -17.88
CA ASN A 214 17.58 -9.75 -17.79
C ASN A 214 16.52 -10.65 -18.45
N VAL A 215 15.37 -10.10 -18.85
CA VAL A 215 14.25 -10.83 -19.47
C VAL A 215 14.02 -10.29 -20.88
N LEU A 216 13.93 -11.20 -21.85
CA LEU A 216 13.65 -10.84 -23.24
C LEU A 216 12.15 -10.56 -23.42
N ALA A 217 11.83 -9.51 -24.20
CA ALA A 217 10.47 -9.21 -24.59
C ALA A 217 9.91 -10.29 -25.54
N ILE A 218 8.61 -10.54 -25.44
CA ILE A 218 7.87 -11.44 -26.35
C ILE A 218 7.79 -10.82 -27.76
N ASN A 219 7.70 -9.50 -27.79
CA ASN A 219 7.59 -8.65 -28.98
C ASN A 219 8.83 -7.74 -29.10
N PRO A 220 10.04 -8.28 -29.36
CA PRO A 220 11.27 -7.48 -29.38
C PRO A 220 11.35 -6.47 -30.54
N GLY A 221 10.49 -6.62 -31.56
CA GLY A 221 10.41 -5.69 -32.69
C GLY A 221 9.61 -4.41 -32.42
N GLU A 222 8.90 -4.33 -31.30
CA GLU A 222 8.14 -3.14 -30.88
C GLU A 222 9.04 -2.19 -30.06
N ASP A 223 8.62 -0.93 -29.94
CA ASP A 223 9.31 0.08 -29.11
C ASP A 223 9.48 -0.41 -27.66
N PRO A 224 10.62 -0.14 -26.98
CA PRO A 224 10.85 -0.57 -25.59
C PRO A 224 9.71 -0.26 -24.62
N LYS A 225 8.97 0.84 -24.81
CA LYS A 225 7.82 1.19 -23.97
C LYS A 225 6.60 0.31 -24.19
N MET A 226 6.51 -0.34 -25.35
CA MET A 226 5.42 -1.26 -25.76
C MET A 226 5.79 -2.73 -25.61
N GLN A 227 6.98 -3.01 -25.07
CA GLN A 227 7.44 -4.38 -24.87
C GLN A 227 6.72 -5.05 -23.72
N MET A 228 6.37 -6.31 -23.93
CA MET A 228 5.65 -7.18 -23.02
C MET A 228 6.52 -8.37 -22.68
N PHE A 229 6.49 -8.79 -21.43
CA PHE A 229 7.42 -9.81 -20.92
C PHE A 229 6.65 -10.92 -20.22
N ILE A 230 7.17 -12.15 -20.32
CA ILE A 230 6.72 -13.27 -19.49
C ILE A 230 7.93 -13.77 -18.70
N TRP A 231 7.76 -13.90 -17.39
CA TRP A 231 8.76 -14.47 -16.51
C TRP A 231 8.07 -15.28 -15.41
N ASN A 232 8.51 -16.53 -15.22
CA ASN A 232 7.89 -17.47 -14.28
C ASN A 232 6.35 -17.59 -14.43
N ASN A 233 5.84 -17.67 -15.68
CA ASN A 233 4.39 -17.68 -16.00
C ASN A 233 3.59 -16.48 -15.46
N ILE A 234 4.25 -15.35 -15.24
CA ILE A 234 3.63 -14.07 -14.93
C ILE A 234 3.84 -13.15 -16.12
N PHE A 235 2.78 -12.45 -16.51
CA PHE A 235 2.80 -11.46 -17.57
C PHE A 235 3.14 -10.08 -17.01
N PHE A 236 4.08 -9.39 -17.65
CA PHE A 236 4.54 -8.07 -17.24
C PHE A 236 4.33 -7.06 -18.36
N SER A 237 3.79 -5.90 -17.99
CA SER A 237 3.59 -4.76 -18.87
C SER A 237 4.10 -3.47 -18.22
N LEU A 238 4.59 -2.56 -19.05
CA LEU A 238 5.05 -1.24 -18.60
C LEU A 238 3.89 -0.23 -18.65
N GLY A 239 3.79 0.64 -17.64
CA GLY A 239 2.74 1.65 -17.52
C GLY A 239 2.93 2.89 -18.40
N PHE A 240 3.12 2.69 -19.71
CA PHE A 240 3.21 3.76 -20.72
C PHE A 240 1.95 3.78 -21.60
N ASP A 241 1.67 4.91 -22.24
CA ASP A 241 0.58 4.99 -23.21
C ASP A 241 0.96 4.29 -24.51
N VAL A 242 0.37 3.11 -24.73
CA VAL A 242 0.61 2.29 -25.91
C VAL A 242 -0.43 2.64 -26.97
N ARG A 243 0.02 2.94 -28.20
CA ARG A 243 -0.85 3.21 -29.37
C ARG A 243 -1.87 4.33 -29.15
N ASP A 244 -1.51 5.37 -28.40
CA ASP A 244 -2.37 6.52 -28.09
C ASP A 244 -3.71 6.13 -27.40
N HIS A 245 -3.77 4.96 -26.74
CA HIS A 245 -4.98 4.48 -26.06
C HIS A 245 -5.48 5.44 -24.97
N TYR A 246 -4.57 6.15 -24.30
CA TYR A 246 -4.89 7.11 -23.25
C TYR A 246 -4.74 8.56 -23.68
N LYS A 247 -4.49 8.85 -24.96
CA LYS A 247 -4.26 10.21 -25.47
C LYS A 247 -5.35 11.19 -25.06
N ASP A 248 -6.61 10.82 -25.22
CA ASP A 248 -7.77 11.66 -24.87
C ASP A 248 -8.02 11.74 -23.35
N LEU A 249 -7.39 10.86 -22.57
CA LEU A 249 -7.51 10.71 -21.13
C LEU A 249 -6.32 11.29 -20.35
N GLY A 250 -5.27 11.77 -21.01
CA GLY A 250 -4.06 12.35 -20.38
C GLY A 250 -2.73 11.67 -20.73
N GLY A 251 -2.71 10.79 -21.73
CA GLY A 251 -1.51 10.13 -22.25
C GLY A 251 -0.77 9.28 -21.21
N ASP A 252 0.55 9.40 -21.17
CA ASP A 252 1.43 8.69 -20.22
C ASP A 252 1.05 8.88 -18.75
N VAL A 253 0.51 10.05 -18.37
CA VAL A 253 0.07 10.30 -16.99
C VAL A 253 -1.14 9.43 -16.64
N ALA A 254 -2.06 9.25 -17.59
CA ALA A 254 -3.22 8.38 -17.43
C ALA A 254 -2.80 6.91 -17.42
N ALA A 255 -1.92 6.49 -18.34
CA ALA A 255 -1.36 5.14 -18.37
C ALA A 255 -0.62 4.78 -17.07
N PHE A 256 0.08 5.74 -16.47
CA PHE A 256 0.72 5.51 -15.17
C PHE A 256 -0.31 5.29 -14.05
N VAL A 257 -1.46 5.97 -14.07
CA VAL A 257 -2.49 5.86 -13.03
C VAL A 257 -3.40 4.64 -13.23
N ALA A 258 -3.65 4.23 -14.47
CA ALA A 258 -4.59 3.17 -14.83
C ALA A 258 -4.36 1.84 -14.07
N PRO A 259 -3.12 1.28 -13.97
CA PRO A 259 -2.88 0.04 -13.21
C PRO A 259 -3.28 0.13 -11.73
N ARG A 260 -3.18 1.31 -11.12
CA ARG A 260 -3.59 1.50 -9.72
C ARG A 260 -5.11 1.46 -9.58
N ASN A 261 -5.84 2.04 -10.54
CA ASN A 261 -7.30 2.00 -10.56
C ASN A 261 -7.79 0.57 -10.86
N ASP A 262 -7.13 -0.14 -11.78
CA ASP A 262 -7.41 -1.55 -12.07
C ASP A 262 -7.20 -2.42 -10.84
N LEU A 263 -6.04 -2.33 -10.16
CA LEU A 263 -5.78 -3.05 -8.91
C LEU A 263 -6.83 -2.76 -7.83
N HIS A 264 -7.35 -1.52 -7.77
CA HIS A 264 -8.44 -1.16 -6.85
C HIS A 264 -9.76 -1.84 -7.24
N GLY A 265 -10.07 -1.92 -8.54
CA GLY A 265 -11.18 -2.71 -9.07
C GLY A 265 -11.06 -4.20 -8.72
N VAL A 266 -9.90 -4.81 -8.99
CA VAL A 266 -9.62 -6.22 -8.63
C VAL A 266 -9.80 -6.43 -7.12
N ARG A 267 -9.32 -5.51 -6.29
CA ARG A 267 -9.48 -5.57 -4.83
C ARG A 267 -10.94 -5.66 -4.40
N VAL A 268 -11.82 -4.84 -4.99
CA VAL A 268 -13.23 -4.79 -4.56
C VAL A 268 -14.02 -5.96 -5.12
N TYR A 269 -13.79 -6.38 -6.37
CA TYR A 269 -14.42 -7.59 -6.91
C TYR A 269 -13.95 -8.86 -6.16
N SER A 270 -12.67 -8.94 -5.82
CA SER A 270 -12.14 -10.05 -5.01
C SER A 270 -12.70 -10.06 -3.58
N ALA A 271 -13.02 -8.90 -3.00
CA ALA A 271 -13.60 -8.80 -1.66
C ALA A 271 -15.08 -9.23 -1.62
N VAL A 272 -15.82 -9.04 -2.72
CA VAL A 272 -17.22 -9.52 -2.82
C VAL A 272 -17.30 -11.03 -2.99
N ASP A 273 -16.29 -11.65 -3.63
CA ASP A 273 -16.11 -13.11 -3.67
C ASP A 273 -17.33 -13.88 -4.23
N ILE A 274 -17.87 -13.42 -5.37
CA ILE A 274 -18.96 -14.09 -6.10
C ILE A 274 -18.47 -15.41 -6.70
N GLU A 275 -19.22 -16.49 -6.45
CA GLU A 275 -18.92 -17.82 -6.99
C GLU A 275 -19.03 -17.85 -8.51
N GLY A 276 -18.00 -18.39 -9.18
CA GLY A 276 -17.95 -18.44 -10.64
C GLY A 276 -17.46 -17.17 -11.33
N LEU A 277 -17.17 -16.08 -10.58
CA LEU A 277 -16.58 -14.85 -11.11
C LEU A 277 -15.15 -14.67 -10.58
N TYR A 278 -14.18 -14.71 -11.50
CA TYR A 278 -12.76 -14.73 -11.19
C TYR A 278 -12.08 -13.45 -11.64
N THR A 279 -10.97 -13.14 -10.98
CA THR A 279 -10.11 -11.99 -11.26
C THR A 279 -8.67 -12.49 -11.29
N LEU A 280 -7.79 -11.80 -12.03
CA LEU A 280 -6.39 -12.18 -12.10
C LEU A 280 -5.63 -11.79 -10.85
N GLY A 281 -4.59 -12.57 -10.53
CA GLY A 281 -3.55 -12.10 -9.62
C GLY A 281 -2.90 -10.87 -10.22
N THR A 282 -3.03 -9.71 -9.58
CA THR A 282 -2.52 -8.43 -10.08
C THR A 282 -1.64 -7.77 -9.03
N VAL A 283 -0.42 -7.38 -9.42
CA VAL A 283 0.53 -6.65 -8.58
C VAL A 283 1.09 -5.48 -9.38
N VAL A 284 1.14 -4.30 -8.77
CA VAL A 284 1.72 -3.10 -9.38
C VAL A 284 3.01 -2.76 -8.65
N ILE A 285 4.11 -2.72 -9.39
CA ILE A 285 5.46 -2.50 -8.86
C ILE A 285 6.02 -1.18 -9.43
N ASP A 286 6.47 -0.28 -8.56
CA ASP A 286 7.29 0.86 -8.98
C ASP A 286 8.77 0.54 -8.71
N TYR A 287 9.64 0.59 -9.73
CA TYR A 287 11.07 0.32 -9.60
C TYR A 287 11.89 1.15 -10.60
N ARG A 288 12.92 1.86 -10.12
CA ARG A 288 13.80 2.74 -10.93
C ARG A 288 13.04 3.75 -11.82
N GLY A 289 11.90 4.24 -11.35
CA GLY A 289 11.05 5.19 -12.09
C GLY A 289 10.03 4.53 -13.03
N TYR A 290 10.14 3.23 -13.30
CA TYR A 290 9.18 2.47 -14.08
C TYR A 290 8.02 1.98 -13.21
N ARG A 291 6.81 2.00 -13.76
CA ARG A 291 5.67 1.27 -13.22
C ARG A 291 5.47 0.00 -14.05
N VAL A 292 5.48 -1.15 -13.39
CA VAL A 292 5.29 -2.46 -13.98
C VAL A 292 4.02 -3.07 -13.41
N THR A 293 3.14 -3.54 -14.28
CA THR A 293 1.97 -4.33 -13.90
C THR A 293 2.28 -5.80 -14.14
N ALA A 294 2.16 -6.60 -13.10
CA ALA A 294 2.38 -8.05 -13.14
C ALA A 294 1.03 -8.76 -12.95
N GLN A 295 0.66 -9.61 -13.90
CA GLN A 295 -0.63 -10.31 -13.93
C GLN A 295 -0.47 -11.81 -14.16
N SER A 296 -1.33 -12.61 -13.53
CA SER A 296 -1.45 -14.04 -13.87
C SER A 296 -2.04 -14.22 -15.27
N ILE A 297 -1.67 -15.30 -15.96
CA ILE A 297 -2.08 -15.53 -17.36
C ILE A 297 -3.37 -16.36 -17.39
N ILE A 298 -4.32 -15.98 -18.26
CA ILE A 298 -5.55 -16.76 -18.49
C ILE A 298 -5.21 -17.97 -19.38
N PRO A 299 -5.64 -19.19 -19.01
CA PRO A 299 -5.45 -20.36 -19.85
C PRO A 299 -6.08 -20.19 -21.23
N GLY A 300 -5.30 -20.41 -22.30
CA GLY A 300 -5.75 -20.34 -23.70
C GLY A 300 -5.52 -19.00 -24.41
N ILE A 301 -5.26 -17.91 -23.67
CA ILE A 301 -5.22 -16.55 -24.27
C ILE A 301 -4.05 -16.32 -25.24
N LEU A 302 -2.99 -17.12 -25.11
CA LEU A 302 -1.79 -17.04 -25.97
C LEU A 302 -1.86 -17.98 -27.19
N GLU A 303 -2.89 -18.82 -27.27
CA GLU A 303 -3.08 -19.75 -28.39
C GLU A 303 -3.73 -19.00 -29.57
N ARG A 304 -3.16 -19.16 -30.77
CA ARG A 304 -3.51 -18.36 -31.97
C ARG A 304 -4.95 -18.55 -32.48
N GLU A 305 -5.72 -19.48 -31.94
CA GLU A 305 -7.06 -19.84 -32.43
C GLU A 305 -8.21 -18.99 -31.82
N GLN A 306 -7.94 -18.13 -30.83
CA GLN A 306 -8.96 -17.32 -30.14
C GLN A 306 -8.93 -15.83 -30.50
N GLU A 307 -9.12 -15.48 -31.78
CA GLU A 307 -9.10 -14.08 -32.27
C GLU A 307 -10.18 -13.18 -31.64
N GLN A 308 -11.23 -13.73 -31.01
CA GLN A 308 -12.22 -12.97 -30.22
C GLN A 308 -12.47 -13.62 -28.85
N SER A 309 -11.55 -13.42 -27.90
CA SER A 309 -11.66 -13.95 -26.52
C SER A 309 -12.59 -13.15 -25.61
N VAL A 310 -12.91 -11.90 -25.97
CA VAL A 310 -13.77 -11.01 -25.16
C VAL A 310 -15.23 -11.26 -25.50
N VAL A 311 -16.01 -11.68 -24.50
CA VAL A 311 -17.45 -12.00 -24.62
C VAL A 311 -18.36 -11.03 -23.87
N TYR A 312 -17.77 -10.08 -23.13
CA TYR A 312 -18.48 -9.08 -22.34
C TYR A 312 -17.68 -7.78 -22.30
N GLY A 313 -18.35 -6.65 -22.49
CA GLY A 313 -17.75 -5.32 -22.55
C GLY A 313 -17.18 -4.98 -23.92
N SER A 314 -16.14 -4.16 -23.96
CA SER A 314 -15.60 -3.59 -25.21
C SER A 314 -14.07 -3.63 -25.27
N ILE A 315 -13.54 -3.76 -26.49
CA ILE A 315 -12.10 -3.71 -26.79
C ILE A 315 -11.67 -2.39 -27.45
N ASP A 316 -12.62 -1.57 -27.89
CA ASP A 316 -12.42 -0.40 -28.75
C ASP A 316 -13.17 0.84 -28.23
N PHE A 317 -13.23 0.96 -26.90
CA PHE A 317 -13.82 2.10 -26.17
C PHE A 317 -15.31 2.33 -26.46
N GLY A 318 -16.07 1.23 -26.59
CA GLY A 318 -17.53 1.26 -26.68
C GLY A 318 -18.09 1.24 -28.10
N LYS A 319 -17.26 1.04 -29.14
CA LYS A 319 -17.75 0.86 -30.51
C LYS A 319 -18.37 -0.52 -30.69
N THR A 320 -17.61 -1.56 -30.36
CA THR A 320 -18.09 -2.94 -30.23
C THR A 320 -18.32 -3.24 -28.76
N VAL A 321 -19.60 -3.37 -28.38
CA VAL A 321 -20.02 -3.74 -27.03
C VAL A 321 -20.71 -5.09 -27.09
N LEU A 322 -20.19 -6.05 -26.33
CA LEU A 322 -20.73 -7.38 -26.20
C LEU A 322 -21.32 -7.59 -24.81
N SER A 323 -22.36 -8.41 -24.72
CA SER A 323 -22.91 -8.88 -23.45
C SER A 323 -23.11 -10.38 -23.47
N HIS A 324 -23.08 -11.00 -22.29
CA HIS A 324 -23.24 -12.43 -22.13
C HIS A 324 -24.14 -12.74 -20.94
N PRO A 325 -25.17 -13.61 -21.07
CA PRO A 325 -26.17 -13.85 -20.04
C PRO A 325 -25.58 -14.25 -18.67
N LYS A 326 -24.56 -15.12 -18.68
CA LYS A 326 -23.90 -15.56 -17.44
C LYS A 326 -23.11 -14.44 -16.75
N TYR A 327 -22.51 -13.53 -17.52
CA TYR A 327 -21.85 -12.35 -16.95
C TYR A 327 -22.86 -11.39 -16.35
N LEU A 328 -24.02 -11.17 -17.00
CA LEU A 328 -25.09 -10.35 -16.45
C LEU A 328 -25.57 -10.89 -15.09
N GLU A 329 -25.74 -12.20 -14.95
CA GLU A 329 -26.13 -12.82 -13.68
C GLU A 329 -25.08 -12.58 -12.57
N LEU A 330 -23.82 -12.90 -12.85
CA LEU A 330 -22.72 -12.81 -11.89
C LEU A 330 -22.45 -11.35 -11.49
N LEU A 331 -22.40 -10.44 -12.47
CA LEU A 331 -22.13 -9.03 -12.26
C LEU A 331 -23.31 -8.29 -11.64
N ARG A 332 -24.56 -8.73 -11.84
CA ARG A 332 -25.71 -8.17 -11.12
C ARG A 332 -25.66 -8.50 -9.63
N LYS A 333 -25.19 -9.70 -9.26
CA LYS A 333 -24.92 -10.09 -7.86
C LYS A 333 -23.78 -9.25 -7.26
N ALA A 334 -22.69 -9.07 -8.01
CA ALA A 334 -21.57 -8.24 -7.59
C ALA A 334 -21.95 -6.76 -7.44
N GLY A 335 -22.64 -6.20 -8.43
CA GLY A 335 -23.07 -4.80 -8.49
C GLY A 335 -24.01 -4.41 -7.34
N LYS A 336 -24.81 -5.33 -6.81
CA LYS A 336 -25.64 -5.06 -5.61
C LYS A 336 -24.77 -4.71 -4.38
N HIS A 337 -23.63 -5.38 -4.21
CA HIS A 337 -22.70 -5.13 -3.11
C HIS A 337 -21.84 -3.90 -3.39
N LEU A 338 -21.33 -3.77 -4.62
CA LEU A 338 -20.48 -2.65 -5.05
C LEU A 338 -21.23 -1.35 -5.32
N LYS A 339 -22.57 -1.35 -5.18
CA LYS A 339 -23.47 -0.25 -5.53
C LYS A 339 -23.34 0.18 -6.99
N ILE A 340 -23.13 -0.77 -7.90
CA ILE A 340 -23.08 -0.55 -9.35
C ILE A 340 -24.49 -0.79 -9.94
N MET A 341 -24.93 0.14 -10.78
CA MET A 341 -26.22 0.11 -11.45
C MET A 341 -26.12 -0.63 -12.80
N PRO A 342 -27.00 -1.60 -13.09
CA PRO A 342 -27.18 -2.11 -14.44
C PRO A 342 -27.67 -1.00 -15.37
N HIS A 343 -27.06 -0.87 -16.54
CA HIS A 343 -27.36 0.20 -17.49
C HIS A 343 -27.21 -0.31 -18.93
N SER A 344 -27.76 0.43 -19.90
CA SER A 344 -27.70 0.07 -21.31
C SER A 344 -26.94 1.12 -22.13
N VAL A 345 -26.12 0.63 -23.05
CA VAL A 345 -25.33 1.44 -23.99
C VAL A 345 -25.66 1.04 -25.43
N LEU A 346 -25.49 1.97 -26.36
CA LEU A 346 -25.70 1.74 -27.79
C LEU A 346 -24.36 1.33 -28.43
N ASN A 347 -24.35 0.19 -29.12
CA ASN A 347 -23.20 -0.22 -29.93
C ASN A 347 -23.09 0.63 -31.22
N GLU A 348 -22.09 0.39 -32.08
CA GLU A 348 -21.95 1.10 -33.37
C GLU A 348 -23.22 1.05 -34.24
N ASN A 349 -23.98 -0.05 -34.17
CA ASN A 349 -25.22 -0.27 -34.93
C ASN A 349 -26.48 0.33 -34.27
N ASP A 350 -26.33 1.14 -33.21
CA ASP A 350 -27.43 1.70 -32.41
C ASP A 350 -28.33 0.64 -31.74
N GLU A 351 -27.79 -0.55 -31.48
CA GLU A 351 -28.49 -1.58 -30.72
C GLU A 351 -28.21 -1.44 -29.21
N PRO A 352 -29.24 -1.54 -28.36
CA PRO A 352 -29.08 -1.45 -26.92
C PRO A 352 -28.48 -2.72 -26.33
N VAL A 353 -27.36 -2.59 -25.63
CA VAL A 353 -26.66 -3.68 -24.93
C VAL A 353 -26.69 -3.41 -23.42
N GLU A 354 -27.20 -4.36 -22.64
CA GLU A 354 -27.21 -4.27 -21.17
C GLU A 354 -25.84 -4.64 -20.59
N LEU A 355 -25.38 -3.82 -19.63
CA LEU A 355 -24.17 -4.03 -18.86
C LEU A 355 -24.45 -3.83 -17.35
N CYS A 356 -23.58 -4.43 -16.53
CA CYS A 356 -23.64 -4.48 -15.07
C CYS A 356 -22.29 -4.05 -14.44
N SER A 357 -21.36 -3.60 -15.27
CA SER A 357 -20.04 -3.03 -14.95
C SER A 357 -19.70 -2.01 -16.04
N SER A 358 -18.52 -1.39 -15.98
CA SER A 358 -18.12 -0.44 -17.02
C SER A 358 -18.00 -1.10 -18.39
N VAL A 359 -18.30 -0.35 -19.46
CA VAL A 359 -18.08 -0.74 -20.87
C VAL A 359 -16.63 -1.15 -21.13
N GLU A 360 -15.65 -0.52 -20.46
CA GLU A 360 -14.23 -0.81 -20.63
C GLU A 360 -13.81 -2.15 -19.98
N CYS A 361 -14.63 -2.70 -19.08
CA CYS A 361 -14.35 -3.99 -18.44
C CYS A 361 -14.45 -5.12 -19.46
N LYS A 362 -13.49 -6.05 -19.44
CA LYS A 362 -13.49 -7.21 -20.36
C LYS A 362 -13.84 -8.49 -19.62
N GLY A 363 -14.82 -9.22 -20.12
CA GLY A 363 -15.10 -10.59 -19.70
C GLY A 363 -14.52 -11.60 -20.68
N ILE A 364 -13.70 -12.52 -20.18
CA ILE A 364 -13.04 -13.58 -20.96
C ILE A 364 -13.39 -14.93 -20.32
N ILE A 365 -13.70 -15.94 -21.15
CA ILE A 365 -13.89 -17.31 -20.68
C ILE A 365 -12.59 -18.06 -20.98
N GLY A 366 -11.90 -18.54 -19.95
CA GLY A 366 -10.66 -19.30 -20.12
C GLY A 366 -10.91 -20.71 -20.66
N ASN A 367 -9.87 -21.36 -21.16
CA ASN A 367 -9.94 -22.79 -21.57
C ASN A 367 -10.28 -23.73 -20.41
N ASP A 368 -10.14 -23.26 -19.17
CA ASP A 368 -10.58 -23.93 -17.95
C ASP A 368 -12.09 -23.79 -17.65
N GLY A 369 -12.83 -23.02 -18.46
CA GLY A 369 -14.26 -22.75 -18.30
C GLY A 369 -14.59 -21.67 -17.25
N ARG A 370 -13.59 -21.06 -16.62
CA ARG A 370 -13.79 -20.00 -15.62
C ARG A 370 -14.07 -18.66 -16.30
N HIS A 371 -14.84 -17.80 -15.62
CA HIS A 371 -15.28 -16.50 -16.14
C HIS A 371 -14.45 -15.40 -15.49
N TYR A 372 -13.53 -14.81 -16.25
CA TYR A 372 -12.59 -13.79 -15.79
C TYR A 372 -13.07 -12.39 -16.15
N ILE A 373 -13.12 -11.49 -15.15
CA ILE A 373 -13.33 -10.07 -15.39
C ILE A 373 -12.03 -9.29 -15.20
N LEU A 374 -11.75 -8.38 -16.14
CA LEU A 374 -10.50 -7.64 -16.32
C LEU A 374 -10.77 -6.17 -16.63
N ASP A 375 -9.70 -5.37 -16.66
CA ASP A 375 -9.71 -3.95 -17.01
C ASP A 375 -10.70 -3.13 -16.17
N LEU A 376 -10.60 -3.29 -14.85
CA LEU A 376 -11.54 -2.78 -13.86
C LEU A 376 -11.27 -1.31 -13.48
N LEU A 377 -10.63 -0.54 -14.36
CA LEU A 377 -10.12 0.80 -14.06
C LEU A 377 -11.22 1.84 -13.79
N ARG A 378 -12.44 1.63 -14.31
CA ARG A 378 -13.63 2.47 -14.07
C ARG A 378 -14.71 1.77 -13.23
N THR A 379 -14.31 0.94 -12.26
CA THR A 379 -15.27 0.28 -11.37
C THR A 379 -16.16 1.28 -10.60
N PHE A 380 -15.61 2.43 -10.22
CA PHE A 380 -16.31 3.48 -9.47
C PHE A 380 -16.55 4.72 -10.33
N PRO A 381 -17.64 5.46 -10.08
CA PRO A 381 -18.03 6.62 -10.87
C PRO A 381 -16.92 7.69 -10.91
N PRO A 382 -16.84 8.44 -12.01
CA PRO A 382 -15.90 9.54 -12.13
C PRO A 382 -16.23 10.69 -11.16
N ASP A 383 -15.18 11.40 -10.77
CA ASP A 383 -15.22 12.58 -9.91
C ASP A 383 -15.38 13.83 -10.78
N VAL A 384 -16.60 14.39 -10.80
CA VAL A 384 -16.95 15.54 -11.66
C VAL A 384 -16.21 16.81 -11.27
N ASN A 385 -15.64 16.90 -10.07
CA ASN A 385 -14.84 18.05 -9.66
C ASN A 385 -13.54 18.20 -10.47
N PHE A 386 -13.11 17.14 -11.17
CA PHE A 386 -11.90 17.13 -12.01
C PHE A 386 -12.18 16.88 -13.50
N LEU A 387 -13.45 16.93 -13.90
CA LEU A 387 -13.85 16.79 -15.29
C LEU A 387 -14.50 18.09 -15.76
N VAL A 388 -13.93 18.70 -16.80
CA VAL A 388 -14.55 19.84 -17.48
C VAL A 388 -15.61 19.28 -18.42
N LEU A 389 -16.88 19.51 -18.08
CA LEU A 389 -18.05 18.98 -18.79
C LEU A 389 -18.97 20.14 -19.17
N ASP A 390 -19.30 20.27 -20.45
CA ASP A 390 -20.10 21.40 -20.97
C ASP A 390 -21.55 21.40 -20.43
N ASP A 391 -22.07 20.22 -20.09
CA ASP A 391 -23.46 20.01 -19.68
C ASP A 391 -23.71 20.13 -18.17
N ILE A 392 -22.69 20.36 -17.35
CA ILE A 392 -22.82 20.38 -15.88
C ILE A 392 -22.42 21.73 -15.31
N ASP A 393 -23.38 22.39 -14.67
CA ASP A 393 -23.09 23.55 -13.84
C ASP A 393 -22.87 23.15 -12.38
N LEU A 394 -21.64 23.32 -11.89
CA LEU A 394 -21.32 23.13 -10.47
C LEU A 394 -21.93 24.25 -9.63
N CYS A 395 -22.30 23.93 -8.39
CA CYS A 395 -22.87 24.94 -7.50
C CYS A 395 -21.89 26.11 -7.22
N PRO A 396 -22.40 27.32 -6.88
CA PRO A 396 -21.58 28.52 -6.70
C PRO A 396 -20.45 28.38 -5.66
N GLU A 397 -20.68 27.58 -4.62
CA GLU A 397 -19.70 27.29 -3.56
C GLU A 397 -18.51 26.49 -4.09
N LEU A 398 -18.74 25.52 -4.98
CA LEU A 398 -17.65 24.76 -5.59
C LEU A 398 -16.85 25.62 -6.58
N LYS A 399 -17.55 26.48 -7.34
CA LYS A 399 -16.92 27.46 -8.23
C LYS A 399 -16.03 28.43 -7.47
N SER A 400 -16.45 28.92 -6.29
CA SER A 400 -15.63 29.80 -5.46
C SER A 400 -14.38 29.11 -4.90
N LEU A 401 -14.43 27.78 -4.75
CA LEU A 401 -13.29 26.94 -4.39
C LEU A 401 -12.39 26.56 -5.59
N GLY A 402 -12.72 27.01 -6.80
CA GLY A 402 -11.93 26.80 -8.02
C GLY A 402 -12.27 25.52 -8.80
N PHE A 403 -13.43 24.90 -8.56
CA PHE A 403 -13.89 23.74 -9.34
C PHE A 403 -14.73 24.15 -10.57
N PRO A 404 -14.73 23.37 -11.66
CA PRO A 404 -13.94 22.14 -11.87
C PRO A 404 -12.46 22.45 -12.09
N ILE A 405 -11.58 21.55 -11.62
CA ILE A 405 -10.12 21.68 -11.78
C ILE A 405 -9.69 20.81 -12.95
N GLU A 406 -9.03 21.40 -13.96
CA GLU A 406 -8.42 20.63 -15.04
C GLU A 406 -7.21 19.85 -14.51
N HIS A 407 -7.33 18.52 -14.48
CA HIS A 407 -6.28 17.62 -14.01
C HIS A 407 -5.48 17.04 -15.18
N LYS A 408 -4.23 16.63 -14.94
CA LYS A 408 -3.35 16.05 -15.97
C LYS A 408 -3.89 14.77 -16.63
N HIS A 409 -4.87 14.13 -16.02
CA HIS A 409 -5.55 12.96 -16.56
C HIS A 409 -7.03 12.99 -16.19
N LYS A 410 -7.87 12.35 -17.00
CA LYS A 410 -9.33 12.26 -16.83
C LYS A 410 -9.82 10.99 -16.12
N LEU A 411 -8.90 10.08 -15.75
CA LEU A 411 -9.19 8.88 -14.94
C LEU A 411 -9.43 9.17 -13.44
N SER A 412 -10.09 10.28 -13.13
CA SER A 412 -10.42 10.68 -11.77
C SER A 412 -11.71 10.02 -11.31
N CYS A 413 -11.63 8.97 -10.48
CA CYS A 413 -12.81 8.33 -9.88
C CYS A 413 -13.00 8.67 -8.40
N LEU A 414 -14.26 8.62 -7.95
CA LEU A 414 -14.65 8.63 -6.55
C LEU A 414 -14.28 7.30 -5.88
N ARG A 415 -14.00 7.34 -4.57
CA ARG A 415 -13.61 6.16 -3.80
C ARG A 415 -14.83 5.42 -3.24
N GLN A 416 -14.74 4.10 -3.09
CA GLN A 416 -15.78 3.30 -2.43
C GLN A 416 -16.16 3.85 -1.05
N GLU A 417 -15.16 4.18 -0.24
CA GLU A 417 -15.37 4.63 1.15
C GLU A 417 -16.16 5.96 1.19
N LEU A 418 -16.03 6.81 0.17
CA LEU A 418 -16.85 8.02 0.03
C LEU A 418 -18.30 7.69 -0.33
N LEU A 419 -18.50 6.76 -1.26
CA LEU A 419 -19.84 6.38 -1.71
C LEU A 419 -20.63 5.77 -0.56
N GLU A 420 -19.98 4.94 0.27
CA GLU A 420 -20.56 4.39 1.49
C GLU A 420 -20.96 5.51 2.46
N ALA A 421 -20.06 6.44 2.77
CA ALA A 421 -20.34 7.58 3.65
C ALA A 421 -21.46 8.49 3.10
N PHE A 422 -21.50 8.70 1.79
CA PHE A 422 -22.56 9.47 1.12
C PHE A 422 -23.92 8.77 1.22
N ILE A 423 -23.97 7.45 0.98
CA ILE A 423 -25.19 6.66 1.10
C ILE A 423 -25.67 6.68 2.56
N GLU A 424 -24.77 6.57 3.54
CA GLU A 424 -25.11 6.67 4.96
C GLU A 424 -25.70 8.04 5.33
N ASP A 425 -25.09 9.16 4.89
CA ASP A 425 -25.63 10.52 5.11
C ASP A 425 -27.02 10.69 4.47
N ARG A 426 -27.21 10.17 3.26
CA ARG A 426 -28.51 10.16 2.58
C ARG A 426 -29.52 9.28 3.31
N TYR A 427 -29.10 8.14 3.86
CA TYR A 427 -29.97 7.26 4.63
C TYR A 427 -30.44 7.90 5.94
N VAL A 428 -29.55 8.58 6.67
CA VAL A 428 -29.94 9.34 7.86
C VAL A 428 -30.92 10.47 7.50
N THR A 429 -30.67 11.16 6.38
CA THR A 429 -31.57 12.21 5.89
C THR A 429 -32.92 11.65 5.43
N PHE A 430 -32.93 10.45 4.84
CA PHE A 430 -34.14 9.72 4.45
C PHE A 430 -35.00 9.39 5.67
N ILE A 431 -34.40 8.81 6.73
CA ILE A 431 -35.12 8.51 7.97
C ILE A 431 -35.68 9.80 8.60
N ARG A 432 -34.88 10.88 8.64
CA ARG A 432 -35.33 12.17 9.19
C ARG A 432 -36.51 12.75 8.39
N SER A 433 -36.46 12.69 7.07
CA SER A 433 -37.51 13.21 6.19
C SER A 433 -38.79 12.37 6.30
N ALA A 434 -38.66 11.05 6.37
CA ALA A 434 -39.79 10.15 6.62
C ALA A 434 -40.45 10.43 7.98
N ALA A 435 -39.65 10.60 9.04
CA ALA A 435 -40.12 10.95 10.37
C ALA A 435 -40.88 12.29 10.41
N GLN A 436 -40.35 13.32 9.75
CA GLN A 436 -41.01 14.63 9.65
C GLN A 436 -42.34 14.56 8.90
N HIS A 437 -42.39 13.83 7.78
CA HIS A 437 -43.62 13.69 7.00
C HIS A 437 -44.71 12.92 7.77
N LEU A 438 -44.30 11.88 8.51
CA LEU A 438 -45.19 11.10 9.37
C LEU A 438 -45.72 11.94 10.55
N GLN A 439 -44.90 12.83 11.12
CA GLN A 439 -45.35 13.80 12.13
C GLN A 439 -46.36 14.81 11.56
N ASN A 440 -46.13 15.35 10.36
CA ASN A 440 -47.05 16.30 9.72
C ASN A 440 -48.41 15.66 9.44
N PHE A 441 -48.44 14.40 8.98
CA PHE A 441 -49.68 13.66 8.79
C PHE A 441 -50.43 13.38 10.09
N ASN A 442 -49.72 12.96 11.14
CA ASN A 442 -50.34 12.72 12.45
C ASN A 442 -50.90 14.02 13.05
N SER A 443 -50.19 15.14 12.89
CA SER A 443 -50.65 16.45 13.35
C SER A 443 -51.90 16.93 12.59
N GLN A 444 -51.99 16.64 11.28
CA GLN A 444 -53.17 16.93 10.46
C GLN A 444 -54.39 16.10 10.87
N LYS A 445 -54.22 14.83 11.27
CA LYS A 445 -55.31 14.01 11.84
C LYS A 445 -55.82 14.59 13.17
N THR A 446 -54.93 15.05 14.05
CA THR A 446 -55.32 15.64 15.35
C THR A 446 -56.05 16.98 15.20
N THR A 447 -55.74 17.79 14.18
CA THR A 447 -56.51 19.02 13.88
C THR A 447 -57.90 18.77 13.28
N VAL A 448 -58.15 17.61 12.68
CA VAL A 448 -59.48 17.24 12.16
C VAL A 448 -60.36 16.66 13.28
N GLU A 449 -59.78 15.98 14.27
CA GLU A 449 -60.51 15.52 15.46
C GLU A 449 -60.82 16.66 16.47
N ASN A 450 -59.93 17.66 16.61
CA ASN A 450 -60.15 18.79 17.52
C ASN A 450 -61.15 19.86 17.02
N ASN A 451 -61.68 19.75 15.81
CA ASN A 451 -62.77 20.63 15.33
C ASN A 451 -64.17 20.17 15.79
N ASN A 452 -64.28 19.08 16.55
CA ASN A 452 -65.54 18.58 17.11
C ASN A 452 -65.71 18.78 18.63
N GLU A 453 -64.75 19.40 19.32
CA GLU A 453 -64.90 19.70 20.75
C GLU A 453 -64.43 21.12 21.08
N VAL A 454 -65.35 22.08 21.00
CA VAL A 454 -65.26 23.36 21.72
C VAL A 454 -66.48 23.47 22.62
N THR A 455 -66.31 23.24 23.93
CA THR A 455 -66.94 24.06 24.98
C THR A 455 -66.17 23.96 26.31
N ASN A 456 -65.88 25.15 26.86
CA ASN A 456 -65.60 25.54 28.26
C ASN A 456 -64.14 25.68 28.75
N GLU A 457 -63.68 26.94 28.77
CA GLU A 457 -63.16 27.75 29.92
C GLU A 457 -62.71 27.00 31.20
N GLU A 458 -61.68 27.37 31.99
CA GLU A 458 -60.82 28.56 32.11
C GLU A 458 -59.65 28.26 33.11
N ASN A 459 -58.54 29.01 32.97
CA ASN A 459 -57.60 29.53 33.99
C ASN A 459 -56.66 28.66 34.86
N GLY A 460 -55.36 29.04 34.84
CA GLY A 460 -54.39 28.78 35.94
C GLY A 460 -52.89 28.88 35.56
N ILE A 461 -52.21 29.94 35.99
CA ILE A 461 -50.80 30.31 35.74
C ILE A 461 -49.81 29.59 36.69
N ALA A 462 -48.66 29.09 36.20
CA ALA A 462 -47.34 29.17 36.87
C ALA A 462 -46.19 28.69 35.96
N GLN A 463 -45.16 29.54 35.81
CA GLN A 463 -43.92 29.29 35.10
C GLN A 463 -42.85 28.61 35.97
N THR A 464 -41.89 28.01 35.27
CA THR A 464 -40.47 27.78 35.62
C THR A 464 -40.10 26.70 36.63
N GLU A 465 -39.72 25.54 36.10
CA GLU A 465 -38.54 24.74 36.46
C GLU A 465 -38.51 23.51 35.52
N ASN A 466 -37.78 23.52 34.39
CA ASN A 466 -37.37 22.26 33.70
C ASN A 466 -36.51 22.38 32.42
N GLU A 467 -35.58 23.33 32.26
CA GLU A 467 -34.76 23.36 31.03
C GLU A 467 -33.84 22.12 30.84
N LYS A 468 -33.42 21.44 31.92
CA LYS A 468 -32.62 20.20 31.83
C LYS A 468 -33.44 18.91 31.67
N GLN A 469 -34.71 18.88 32.07
CA GLN A 469 -35.60 17.75 31.76
C GLN A 469 -36.22 17.87 30.36
N ILE A 470 -36.32 19.09 29.81
CA ILE A 470 -36.84 19.33 28.46
C ILE A 470 -35.85 18.81 27.40
N GLU A 471 -34.54 18.98 27.55
CA GLU A 471 -33.55 18.41 26.60
C GLU A 471 -33.49 16.87 26.62
N LEU A 472 -33.55 16.25 27.81
CA LEU A 472 -33.57 14.79 27.94
C LEU A 472 -34.90 14.15 27.48
N LYS A 473 -36.04 14.84 27.65
CA LYS A 473 -37.34 14.42 27.10
C LYS A 473 -37.45 14.69 25.59
N ALA A 474 -36.86 15.77 25.07
CA ALA A 474 -36.80 16.07 23.65
C ALA A 474 -35.94 15.05 22.87
N ASN A 475 -34.79 14.64 23.43
CA ASN A 475 -33.95 13.59 22.83
C ASN A 475 -34.59 12.19 22.92
N LYS A 476 -35.33 11.88 24.00
CA LYS A 476 -36.13 10.64 24.07
C LYS A 476 -37.27 10.63 23.05
N ASN A 477 -38.00 11.75 22.91
CA ASN A 477 -39.08 11.87 21.92
C ASN A 477 -38.57 11.82 20.49
N GLN A 478 -37.39 12.38 20.18
CA GLN A 478 -36.78 12.24 18.84
C GLN A 478 -36.38 10.79 18.50
N ASN A 479 -35.79 10.07 19.46
CA ASN A 479 -35.41 8.67 19.26
C ASN A 479 -36.65 7.78 19.08
N ASP A 480 -37.71 7.95 19.89
CA ASP A 480 -38.96 7.19 19.74
C ASP A 480 -39.64 7.46 18.39
N VAL A 481 -39.56 8.69 17.87
CA VAL A 481 -40.10 9.04 16.55
C VAL A 481 -39.27 8.42 15.42
N MET A 482 -37.94 8.43 15.51
CA MET A 482 -37.09 7.76 14.51
C MET A 482 -37.31 6.25 14.48
N VAL A 483 -37.54 5.62 15.64
CA VAL A 483 -37.89 4.19 15.74
C VAL A 483 -39.23 3.90 15.07
N LYS A 484 -40.27 4.71 15.33
CA LYS A 484 -41.58 4.57 14.65
C LYS A 484 -41.50 4.76 13.14
N ALA A 485 -40.66 5.69 12.67
CA ALA A 485 -40.43 5.88 11.23
C ALA A 485 -39.73 4.64 10.61
N LEU A 486 -38.76 4.06 11.32
CA LEU A 486 -38.08 2.82 10.90
C LEU A 486 -39.04 1.63 10.81
N ASP A 487 -39.98 1.50 11.74
CA ASP A 487 -40.97 0.42 11.74
C ASP A 487 -41.99 0.61 10.60
N ALA A 488 -42.48 1.83 10.36
CA ALA A 488 -43.34 2.14 9.21
C ALA A 488 -42.64 1.88 7.86
N ILE A 489 -41.34 2.17 7.74
CA ILE A 489 -40.54 1.87 6.54
C ILE A 489 -40.42 0.34 6.34
N LYS A 490 -40.22 -0.43 7.41
CA LYS A 490 -40.16 -1.90 7.34
C LYS A 490 -41.51 -2.50 6.93
N GLU A 491 -42.61 -1.98 7.45
CA GLU A 491 -43.96 -2.41 7.10
C GLU A 491 -44.27 -2.13 5.61
N ALA A 492 -43.91 -0.94 5.10
CA ALA A 492 -44.04 -0.61 3.68
C ALA A 492 -43.25 -1.56 2.74
N GLN A 493 -42.08 -2.03 3.19
CA GLN A 493 -41.23 -2.94 2.41
C GLN A 493 -41.71 -4.40 2.44
N LEU A 494 -42.48 -4.81 3.45
CA LEU A 494 -42.93 -6.19 3.67
C LEU A 494 -44.23 -6.58 2.96
N LYS A 495 -44.92 -5.66 2.27
CA LYS A 495 -46.20 -5.91 1.56
C LYS A 495 -47.25 -6.62 2.45
N VAL A 496 -47.43 -6.13 3.68
CA VAL A 496 -48.45 -6.66 4.60
C VAL A 496 -49.77 -5.89 4.39
N SER A 497 -50.71 -6.55 3.73
CA SER A 497 -52.05 -6.05 3.37
C SER A 497 -52.84 -5.47 4.55
N THR A 498 -52.74 -4.15 4.76
CA THR A 498 -53.52 -3.38 5.73
C THR A 498 -53.78 -1.97 5.19
N SER A 499 -54.79 -1.27 5.73
CA SER A 499 -55.13 0.12 5.37
C SER A 499 -54.01 1.13 5.60
N ASP A 500 -52.96 0.76 6.34
CA ASP A 500 -51.77 1.57 6.61
C ASP A 500 -50.67 1.44 5.52
N GLU A 501 -50.79 0.52 4.55
CA GLU A 501 -49.82 0.38 3.44
C GLU A 501 -49.75 1.61 2.52
N THR A 502 -50.90 2.24 2.24
CA THR A 502 -50.94 3.45 1.39
C THR A 502 -50.22 4.61 2.05
N GLN A 503 -50.39 4.77 3.37
CA GLN A 503 -49.74 5.80 4.18
C GLN A 503 -48.23 5.58 4.23
N ALA A 504 -47.79 4.34 4.48
CA ALA A 504 -46.38 4.02 4.57
C ALA A 504 -45.67 4.14 3.20
N SER A 505 -46.34 3.77 2.11
CA SER A 505 -45.87 3.94 0.74
C SER A 505 -45.70 5.42 0.36
N ASP A 506 -46.65 6.28 0.72
CA ASP A 506 -46.58 7.73 0.44
C ASP A 506 -45.46 8.41 1.24
N VAL A 507 -45.26 8.01 2.50
CA VAL A 507 -44.14 8.48 3.34
C VAL A 507 -42.79 8.09 2.73
N VAL A 508 -42.66 6.84 2.27
CA VAL A 508 -41.44 6.37 1.58
C VAL A 508 -41.24 7.14 0.27
N LYS A 509 -42.29 7.36 -0.52
CA LYS A 509 -42.22 8.13 -1.77
C LYS A 509 -41.75 9.55 -1.55
N TYR A 510 -42.30 10.24 -0.55
CA TYR A 510 -41.87 11.59 -0.16
C TYR A 510 -40.39 11.59 0.28
N ALA A 511 -40.02 10.66 1.17
CA ALA A 511 -38.66 10.58 1.68
C ALA A 511 -37.65 10.23 0.57
N CYS A 512 -37.99 9.35 -0.37
CA CYS A 512 -37.19 9.00 -1.54
C CYS A 512 -36.99 10.22 -2.47
N ALA A 513 -38.04 11.01 -2.71
CA ALA A 513 -37.95 12.24 -3.48
C ALA A 513 -37.06 13.28 -2.79
N ALA A 514 -37.17 13.43 -1.47
CA ALA A 514 -36.37 14.37 -0.69
C ALA A 514 -34.86 14.05 -0.72
N VAL A 515 -34.48 12.77 -0.77
CA VAL A 515 -33.07 12.36 -0.80
C VAL A 515 -32.51 12.16 -2.21
N GLY A 516 -33.33 12.21 -3.25
CA GLY A 516 -32.91 11.99 -4.64
C GLY A 516 -32.67 10.52 -4.98
N SER A 517 -33.48 9.60 -4.43
CA SER A 517 -33.39 8.16 -4.74
C SER A 517 -33.65 7.88 -6.23
N LEU A 518 -32.98 6.86 -6.78
CA LEU A 518 -33.22 6.36 -8.14
C LEU A 518 -34.48 5.50 -8.26
N LYS A 519 -35.19 5.20 -7.16
CA LYS A 519 -36.52 4.59 -7.19
C LYS A 519 -37.50 5.34 -6.30
N GLU A 520 -38.78 5.37 -6.67
CA GLU A 520 -39.82 6.04 -5.89
C GLU A 520 -40.13 5.31 -4.58
N GLN A 521 -40.21 3.99 -4.61
CA GLN A 521 -40.69 3.18 -3.49
C GLN A 521 -39.56 2.45 -2.73
N GLU A 522 -38.30 2.69 -3.12
CA GLU A 522 -37.15 2.01 -2.54
C GLU A 522 -36.00 3.00 -2.42
N PHE A 523 -35.26 2.92 -1.30
CA PHE A 523 -34.01 3.66 -1.13
C PHE A 523 -32.94 3.02 -2.01
N ASP A 524 -32.75 3.55 -3.22
CA ASP A 524 -31.85 2.99 -4.23
C ASP A 524 -30.79 4.01 -4.63
N PHE A 525 -29.58 3.79 -4.13
CA PHE A 525 -28.37 4.56 -4.43
C PHE A 525 -27.34 3.61 -5.04
N ARG A 526 -27.42 3.46 -6.36
CA ARG A 526 -26.46 2.71 -7.17
C ARG A 526 -25.95 3.62 -8.29
N PHE A 527 -24.69 3.47 -8.64
CA PHE A 527 -23.99 4.35 -9.56
C PHE A 527 -23.76 3.64 -10.89
N ASN A 528 -24.05 4.34 -11.98
CA ASN A 528 -23.61 3.92 -13.30
C ASN A 528 -22.19 4.48 -13.53
N PRO A 529 -21.17 3.62 -13.71
CA PRO A 529 -19.78 4.06 -13.87
C PRO A 529 -19.54 4.82 -15.18
N ASP A 530 -20.38 4.62 -16.19
CA ASP A 530 -20.15 5.11 -17.56
C ASP A 530 -20.84 6.43 -17.90
N VAL A 531 -21.60 7.01 -16.97
CA VAL A 531 -22.41 8.23 -17.19
C VAL A 531 -21.64 9.41 -17.81
N PHE A 532 -20.34 9.52 -17.51
CA PHE A 532 -19.45 10.55 -18.03
C PHE A 532 -18.26 9.98 -18.80
N SER A 533 -18.36 8.72 -19.25
CA SER A 533 -17.33 8.12 -20.08
C SER A 533 -17.37 8.72 -21.49
N PRO A 534 -16.23 9.21 -22.02
CA PRO A 534 -16.19 9.86 -23.32
C PRO A 534 -16.49 8.84 -24.44
N GLY A 535 -17.29 9.24 -25.42
CA GLY A 535 -17.61 8.40 -26.59
C GLY A 535 -18.73 7.38 -26.39
N ILE A 536 -19.25 7.21 -25.16
CA ILE A 536 -20.31 6.25 -24.86
C ILE A 536 -21.69 6.87 -25.12
N ARG A 537 -22.49 6.19 -25.94
CA ARG A 537 -23.89 6.55 -26.21
C ARG A 537 -24.79 5.75 -25.28
N HIS A 538 -25.55 6.43 -24.43
CA HIS A 538 -26.49 5.78 -23.52
C HIS A 538 -27.90 5.68 -24.13
N VAL A 539 -28.63 4.65 -23.73
CA VAL A 539 -30.07 4.55 -24.01
C VAL A 539 -30.80 5.42 -22.98
N ASP A 540 -31.29 6.60 -23.41
CA ASP A 540 -32.08 7.48 -22.55
C ASP A 540 -33.56 7.44 -22.94
N ASP A 541 -34.40 7.21 -21.94
CA ASP A 541 -35.82 7.51 -22.02
C ASP A 541 -36.09 8.65 -21.03
N PRO A 542 -36.32 9.89 -21.50
CA PRO A 542 -36.55 11.05 -20.65
C PRO A 542 -37.76 10.89 -19.71
N THR A 543 -38.69 9.99 -20.04
CA THR A 543 -39.87 9.69 -19.21
C THR A 543 -39.61 8.62 -18.16
N SER A 544 -38.50 7.88 -18.27
CA SER A 544 -38.09 6.87 -17.32
C SER A 544 -37.60 7.49 -16.02
N PHE A 545 -37.99 6.89 -14.89
CA PHE A 545 -37.54 7.34 -13.58
C PHE A 545 -36.02 7.23 -13.40
N ASN A 546 -35.36 6.40 -14.21
CA ASN A 546 -33.91 6.17 -14.27
C ASN A 546 -33.19 7.01 -15.33
N ALA A 547 -33.79 8.11 -15.82
CA ALA A 547 -33.19 8.97 -16.85
C ALA A 547 -31.73 9.33 -16.53
N ILE A 548 -30.90 9.40 -17.57
CA ILE A 548 -29.45 9.69 -17.43
C ILE A 548 -29.22 11.02 -16.71
N SER A 549 -30.12 11.98 -16.87
CA SER A 549 -30.07 13.27 -16.15
C SER A 549 -30.07 13.11 -14.61
N LYS A 550 -30.85 12.17 -14.06
CA LYS A 550 -30.83 11.90 -12.61
C LYS A 550 -29.56 11.16 -12.18
N GLN A 551 -29.06 10.25 -13.01
CA GLN A 551 -27.80 9.55 -12.75
C GLN A 551 -26.61 10.53 -12.71
N LYS A 552 -26.57 11.47 -13.68
CA LYS A 552 -25.61 12.59 -13.70
C LYS A 552 -25.70 13.42 -12.42
N LYS A 553 -26.91 13.77 -12.00
CA LYS A 553 -27.15 14.55 -10.77
C LYS A 553 -26.69 13.81 -9.51
N LEU A 554 -26.89 12.50 -9.44
CA LEU A 554 -26.45 11.69 -8.30
C LEU A 554 -24.92 11.71 -8.11
N ILE A 555 -24.16 11.58 -9.20
CA ILE A 555 -22.70 11.63 -9.15
C ILE A 555 -22.23 13.06 -8.79
N GLN A 556 -22.90 14.09 -9.29
CA GLN A 556 -22.64 15.48 -8.90
C GLN A 556 -22.83 15.66 -7.39
N ASP A 557 -23.95 15.21 -6.85
CA ASP A 557 -24.26 15.32 -5.42
C ASP A 557 -23.24 14.58 -4.54
N ALA A 558 -22.76 13.41 -4.97
CA ALA A 558 -21.71 12.68 -4.28
C ALA A 558 -20.36 13.42 -4.30
N SER A 559 -20.03 14.06 -5.44
CA SER A 559 -18.80 14.86 -5.59
C SER A 559 -18.87 16.17 -4.79
N GLU A 560 -20.05 16.78 -4.68
CA GLU A 560 -20.29 17.94 -3.82
C GLU A 560 -20.21 17.58 -2.33
N PHE A 561 -20.76 16.42 -1.94
CA PHE A 561 -20.70 15.92 -0.57
C PHE A 561 -19.26 15.79 -0.07
N LEU A 562 -18.34 15.31 -0.92
CA LEU A 562 -16.92 15.19 -0.58
C LEU A 562 -16.32 16.54 -0.15
N VAL A 563 -16.57 17.60 -0.91
CA VAL A 563 -15.99 18.93 -0.65
C VAL A 563 -16.70 19.64 0.48
N LYS A 564 -18.04 19.60 0.52
CA LYS A 564 -18.86 20.38 1.47
C LYS A 564 -18.96 19.76 2.86
N LYS A 565 -18.92 18.43 2.96
CA LYS A 565 -19.11 17.72 4.24
C LYS A 565 -17.90 16.86 4.60
N GLN A 566 -17.41 16.02 3.69
CA GLN A 566 -16.42 15.00 4.05
C GLN A 566 -15.05 15.59 4.41
N ILE A 567 -14.51 16.52 3.61
CA ILE A 567 -13.23 17.20 3.92
C ILE A 567 -13.32 18.02 5.22
N PRO A 568 -14.34 18.88 5.44
CA PRO A 568 -14.52 19.55 6.72
C PRO A 568 -14.67 18.61 7.91
N SER A 569 -15.41 17.50 7.74
CA SER A 569 -15.58 16.49 8.79
C SER A 569 -14.25 15.85 9.17
N PHE A 570 -13.44 15.47 8.18
CA PHE A 570 -12.10 14.94 8.40
C PHE A 570 -11.23 15.88 9.25
N ILE A 571 -11.23 17.18 8.94
CA ILE A 571 -10.46 18.17 9.71
C ILE A 571 -11.01 18.27 11.13
N LYS A 572 -12.34 18.34 11.29
CA LYS A 572 -13.00 18.45 12.60
C LYS A 572 -12.70 17.25 13.50
N GLU A 573 -12.66 16.04 12.96
CA GLU A 573 -12.32 14.84 13.72
C GLU A 573 -10.90 14.89 14.27
N HIS A 574 -9.95 15.32 13.43
CA HIS A 574 -8.54 15.45 13.82
C HIS A 574 -8.29 16.59 14.80
N MET A 575 -9.21 17.55 14.92
CA MET A 575 -9.14 18.57 15.97
C MET A 575 -9.27 17.98 17.39
N ASN A 576 -9.88 16.81 17.53
CA ASN A 576 -10.00 16.13 18.82
C ASN A 576 -8.74 15.32 19.19
N HIS A 577 -7.76 15.23 18.30
CA HIS A 577 -6.52 14.46 18.47
C HIS A 577 -6.72 13.00 18.90
N THR A 578 -7.85 12.37 18.53
CA THR A 578 -8.14 10.98 18.91
C THR A 578 -7.13 10.00 18.27
N SER A 579 -6.71 10.28 17.04
CA SER A 579 -5.73 9.49 16.29
C SER A 579 -4.95 10.38 15.31
N PRO A 580 -3.99 11.20 15.78
CA PRO A 580 -3.26 12.13 14.92
C PRO A 580 -2.35 11.36 13.93
N PRO A 581 -2.42 11.66 12.61
CA PRO A 581 -1.49 11.13 11.63
C PRO A 581 -0.05 11.48 11.98
N MET A 582 0.82 10.47 11.99
CA MET A 582 2.22 10.62 12.38
C MET A 582 3.12 10.93 11.19
N ASP A 583 2.80 10.41 10.00
CA ASP A 583 3.56 10.71 8.78
C ASP A 583 2.64 10.77 7.55
N GLY A 584 3.23 11.01 6.38
CA GLY A 584 2.50 11.11 5.12
C GLY A 584 1.78 9.81 4.73
N THR A 585 2.24 8.64 5.18
CA THR A 585 1.57 7.36 4.94
C THR A 585 0.33 7.24 5.82
N SER A 586 0.46 7.49 7.12
CA SER A 586 -0.70 7.53 8.03
C SER A 586 -1.73 8.59 7.61
N LEU A 587 -1.28 9.75 7.11
CA LEU A 587 -2.17 10.78 6.56
C LEU A 587 -2.91 10.29 5.31
N THR A 588 -2.20 9.60 4.40
CA THR A 588 -2.80 9.02 3.19
C THR A 588 -3.85 7.98 3.55
N GLU A 589 -3.58 7.12 4.53
CA GLU A 589 -4.52 6.12 5.03
C GLU A 589 -5.74 6.77 5.67
N ALA A 590 -5.56 7.79 6.51
CA ALA A 590 -6.64 8.53 7.15
C ALA A 590 -7.52 9.26 6.12
N LEU A 591 -6.95 9.86 5.07
CA LEU A 591 -7.73 10.46 3.98
C LEU A 591 -8.54 9.40 3.23
N HIS A 592 -7.91 8.27 2.88
CA HIS A 592 -8.58 7.21 2.15
C HIS A 592 -9.68 6.52 2.96
N SER A 593 -9.51 6.34 4.27
CA SER A 593 -10.56 5.78 5.14
C SER A 593 -11.81 6.67 5.20
N HIS A 594 -11.64 7.97 4.99
CA HIS A 594 -12.73 8.94 4.85
C HIS A 594 -13.22 9.09 3.40
N GLY A 595 -12.74 8.28 2.46
CA GLY A 595 -13.11 8.40 1.04
C GLY A 595 -12.49 9.58 0.31
N ILE A 596 -11.56 10.32 0.94
CA ILE A 596 -10.90 11.48 0.33
C ILE A 596 -9.69 10.99 -0.48
N ASN A 597 -9.71 11.25 -1.79
CA ASN A 597 -8.58 10.94 -2.65
C ASN A 597 -7.43 11.94 -2.43
N ILE A 598 -6.19 11.47 -2.46
CA ILE A 598 -4.98 12.30 -2.28
C ILE A 598 -4.86 13.47 -3.27
N ARG A 599 -5.59 13.47 -4.38
CA ARG A 599 -5.71 14.64 -5.27
C ARG A 599 -6.28 15.89 -4.58
N TYR A 600 -7.12 15.72 -3.54
CA TYR A 600 -7.67 16.81 -2.75
C TYR A 600 -6.69 17.36 -1.69
N LEU A 601 -5.46 16.84 -1.60
CA LEU A 601 -4.48 17.25 -0.58
C LEU A 601 -4.24 18.76 -0.58
N GLY A 602 -4.20 19.41 -1.76
CA GLY A 602 -4.04 20.88 -1.85
C GLY A 602 -5.19 21.65 -1.18
N LYS A 603 -6.44 21.18 -1.33
CA LYS A 603 -7.63 21.78 -0.68
C LYS A 603 -7.61 21.52 0.83
N VAL A 604 -7.21 20.32 1.26
CA VAL A 604 -7.02 20.00 2.68
C VAL A 604 -6.00 20.96 3.31
N ILE A 605 -4.85 21.17 2.66
CA ILE A 605 -3.80 22.10 3.14
C ILE A 605 -4.35 23.53 3.23
N HIS A 606 -5.07 24.02 2.22
CA HIS A 606 -5.66 25.37 2.25
C HIS A 606 -6.65 25.58 3.41
N MET A 607 -7.38 24.53 3.80
CA MET A 607 -8.25 24.58 4.98
C MET A 607 -7.45 24.53 6.29
N LEU A 608 -6.39 23.72 6.36
CA LEU A 608 -5.51 23.63 7.52
C LEU A 608 -4.73 24.92 7.78
N GLU A 609 -4.32 25.66 6.73
CA GLU A 609 -3.66 26.97 6.85
C GLU A 609 -4.48 27.98 7.68
N LYS A 610 -5.81 27.85 7.70
CA LYS A 610 -6.72 28.74 8.43
C LYS A 610 -6.87 28.37 9.91
N ILE A 611 -6.29 27.25 10.34
CA ILE A 611 -6.46 26.69 11.69
C ILE A 611 -5.07 26.55 12.35
N PRO A 612 -4.58 27.58 13.07
CA PRO A 612 -3.24 27.57 13.67
C PRO A 612 -2.99 26.42 14.65
N ARG A 613 -4.03 25.91 15.33
CA ARG A 613 -3.92 24.77 16.24
C ARG A 613 -3.54 23.45 15.56
N MET A 614 -3.66 23.37 14.23
CA MET A 614 -3.40 22.17 13.44
C MET A 614 -2.10 22.28 12.64
N GLU A 615 -1.15 23.10 13.10
CA GLU A 615 0.14 23.33 12.42
C GLU A 615 0.92 22.02 12.15
N TYR A 616 0.92 21.08 13.10
CA TYR A 616 1.59 19.78 12.92
C TYR A 616 1.02 19.01 11.70
N LEU A 617 -0.31 18.99 11.54
CA LEU A 617 -0.99 18.28 10.47
C LEU A 617 -0.80 19.00 9.13
N HIS A 618 -0.84 20.35 9.17
CA HIS A 618 -0.49 21.19 8.03
C HIS A 618 0.93 20.88 7.53
N ARG A 619 1.92 20.82 8.41
CA ARG A 619 3.30 20.48 8.06
C ARG A 619 3.40 19.09 7.42
N ILE A 620 2.80 18.05 8.03
CA ILE A 620 2.80 16.69 7.48
C ILE A 620 2.18 16.67 6.09
N ALA A 621 1.06 17.37 5.88
CA ALA A 621 0.38 17.46 4.60
C ALA A 621 1.25 18.15 3.52
N VAL A 622 1.92 19.25 3.86
CA VAL A 622 2.85 19.95 2.96
C VAL A 622 4.07 19.08 2.63
N VAL A 623 4.65 18.38 3.61
CA VAL A 623 5.77 17.44 3.37
C VAL A 623 5.34 16.33 2.41
N GLU A 624 4.17 15.72 2.62
CA GLU A 624 3.64 14.69 1.72
C GLU A 624 3.38 15.24 0.30
N LEU A 625 2.93 16.49 0.18
CA LEU A 625 2.75 17.19 -1.11
C LEU A 625 4.08 17.40 -1.85
N ILE A 626 5.11 17.91 -1.15
CA ILE A 626 6.45 18.12 -1.71
C ILE A 626 7.08 16.78 -2.12
N VAL A 627 6.97 15.74 -1.29
CA VAL A 627 7.54 14.42 -1.59
C VAL A 627 6.86 13.78 -2.80
N ARG A 628 5.54 13.89 -2.92
CA ARG A 628 4.80 13.31 -4.07
C ARG A 628 5.11 14.02 -5.39
N SER A 629 5.16 15.35 -5.38
CA SER A 629 5.55 16.13 -6.57
C SER A 629 6.99 15.83 -6.96
N THR A 630 7.91 15.79 -6.00
CA THR A 630 9.31 15.41 -6.23
C THR A 630 9.43 13.99 -6.79
N LYS A 631 8.59 13.04 -6.34
CA LYS A 631 8.55 11.69 -6.92
C LYS A 631 8.18 11.70 -8.40
N HIS A 632 7.16 12.45 -8.82
CA HIS A 632 6.75 12.50 -10.24
C HIS A 632 7.92 12.93 -11.12
N ILE A 633 8.63 13.96 -10.67
CA ILE A 633 9.82 14.51 -11.31
C ILE A 633 10.96 13.47 -11.31
N TYR A 634 11.24 12.85 -10.15
CA TYR A 634 12.28 11.83 -10.00
C TYR A 634 12.06 10.64 -10.93
N TYR A 635 10.83 10.12 -11.07
CA TYR A 635 10.54 8.99 -11.95
C TYR A 635 10.84 9.33 -13.42
N SER A 636 10.48 10.53 -13.87
CA SER A 636 10.82 10.99 -15.22
C SER A 636 12.33 11.06 -15.45
N TYR A 637 13.13 11.45 -14.45
CA TYR A 637 14.59 11.51 -14.57
C TYR A 637 15.24 10.12 -14.54
N MET A 638 14.76 9.22 -13.69
CA MET A 638 15.39 7.91 -13.49
C MET A 638 15.14 6.92 -14.63
N GLN A 639 14.00 7.01 -15.33
CA GLN A 639 13.65 6.08 -16.40
C GLN A 639 14.74 5.98 -17.48
N ASN A 640 15.36 7.10 -17.87
CA ASN A 640 16.38 7.14 -18.92
C ASN A 640 17.82 7.02 -18.40
N THR A 641 18.00 6.74 -17.11
CA THR A 641 19.34 6.71 -16.50
C THR A 641 19.97 5.32 -16.64
N ASP A 642 21.14 5.27 -17.26
CA ASP A 642 21.96 4.06 -17.36
C ASP A 642 22.30 3.51 -15.95
N ALA A 643 22.29 2.19 -15.81
CA ALA A 643 22.65 1.51 -14.57
C ALA A 643 24.04 1.91 -14.05
N MET A 644 24.99 2.21 -14.95
CA MET A 644 26.34 2.65 -14.55
C MET A 644 26.36 3.99 -13.82
N HIS A 645 25.38 4.86 -14.07
CA HIS A 645 25.33 6.22 -13.52
C HIS A 645 24.23 6.40 -12.48
N LEU A 646 23.51 5.33 -12.12
CA LEU A 646 22.31 5.41 -11.28
C LEU A 646 22.60 5.98 -9.88
N SER A 647 23.65 5.51 -9.21
CA SER A 647 24.09 6.04 -7.90
C SER A 647 24.43 7.54 -7.96
N ASN A 648 25.04 7.95 -9.05
CA ASN A 648 25.50 9.33 -9.27
C ASN A 648 24.31 10.24 -9.56
N ALA A 649 23.37 9.77 -10.37
CA ALA A 649 22.13 10.47 -10.67
C ALA A 649 21.27 10.65 -9.41
N ILE A 650 21.13 9.60 -8.59
CA ILE A 650 20.36 9.66 -7.34
C ILE A 650 21.02 10.61 -6.34
N SER A 651 22.33 10.49 -6.11
CA SER A 651 23.05 11.38 -5.18
C SER A 651 23.02 12.84 -5.64
N HIS A 652 23.17 13.11 -6.94
CA HIS A 652 23.00 14.45 -7.53
C HIS A 652 21.59 14.99 -7.32
N PHE A 653 20.57 14.18 -7.57
CA PHE A 653 19.17 14.55 -7.37
C PHE A 653 18.87 14.89 -5.91
N LEU A 654 19.35 14.07 -4.96
CA LEU A 654 19.20 14.32 -3.52
C LEU A 654 19.92 15.61 -3.08
N ASN A 655 21.10 15.89 -3.62
CA ASN A 655 21.79 17.17 -3.38
C ASN A 655 20.98 18.35 -3.91
N CYS A 656 20.39 18.26 -5.12
CA CYS A 656 19.53 19.31 -5.66
C CYS A 656 18.25 19.51 -4.84
N PHE A 657 17.71 18.43 -4.28
CA PHE A 657 16.45 18.46 -3.55
C PHE A 657 16.62 18.99 -2.12
N LEU A 658 17.65 18.53 -1.40
CA LEU A 658 17.82 18.75 0.04
C LEU A 658 18.96 19.71 0.42
N SER A 659 19.75 20.17 -0.55
CA SER A 659 20.88 21.07 -0.31
C SER A 659 20.89 22.25 -1.29
N SER A 660 21.40 23.39 -0.83
CA SER A 660 21.65 24.59 -1.64
C SER A 660 23.11 24.78 -2.05
N GLY A 661 23.98 23.81 -1.73
CA GLY A 661 25.38 23.79 -2.19
C GLY A 661 25.51 23.52 -3.70
N PRO A 662 26.72 23.66 -4.28
CA PRO A 662 26.97 23.33 -5.67
C PRO A 662 26.77 21.83 -5.88
N ALA A 663 25.74 21.47 -6.65
CA ALA A 663 25.52 20.12 -7.15
C ALA A 663 26.53 19.86 -8.30
N SER A 664 27.80 19.71 -7.95
CA SER A 664 28.85 19.39 -8.93
C SER A 664 28.91 17.89 -9.12
N VAL A 665 28.70 17.42 -10.35
CA VAL A 665 29.03 16.05 -10.74
C VAL A 665 30.53 15.97 -10.91
N THR A 666 31.26 15.58 -9.87
CA THR A 666 32.65 15.16 -10.05
C THR A 666 32.64 13.84 -10.79
N SER A 667 32.72 13.89 -12.12
CA SER A 667 33.12 12.75 -12.94
C SER A 667 34.59 12.43 -12.62
N ASN A 668 34.83 11.67 -11.55
CA ASN A 668 36.12 11.02 -11.37
C ASN A 668 36.20 9.82 -12.31
N SER A 669 36.35 10.08 -13.60
CA SER A 669 36.97 9.14 -14.53
C SER A 669 38.49 9.14 -14.29
N ASN A 670 38.92 8.71 -13.10
CA ASN A 670 40.28 8.23 -12.91
C ASN A 670 40.35 6.81 -13.47
N ASP A 671 40.22 6.69 -14.79
CA ASP A 671 40.60 5.46 -15.47
C ASP A 671 42.13 5.43 -15.51
N SER A 672 42.69 4.54 -14.71
CA SER A 672 44.11 4.32 -14.56
C SER A 672 44.68 3.70 -15.84
N SER A 673 45.18 4.54 -16.74
CA SER A 673 46.19 4.11 -17.72
C SER A 673 47.32 5.14 -17.83
N LYS A 674 48.27 5.03 -16.89
CA LYS A 674 49.59 5.63 -17.04
C LYS A 674 50.28 4.99 -18.26
N SER A 675 50.35 5.73 -19.37
CA SER A 675 51.31 5.48 -20.43
C SER A 675 52.13 6.74 -20.68
N ASN A 676 53.33 6.74 -20.10
CA ASN A 676 54.41 7.65 -20.44
C ASN A 676 54.75 7.55 -21.93
N ARG A 677 54.67 8.65 -22.68
CA ARG A 677 55.64 8.95 -23.75
C ARG A 677 55.64 10.43 -24.13
N ARG A 678 56.81 11.04 -23.92
CA ARG A 678 57.21 12.38 -24.37
C ARG A 678 57.32 12.42 -25.91
N GLY A 679 56.92 13.54 -26.50
CA GLY A 679 57.71 14.20 -27.56
C GLY A 679 57.06 14.53 -28.92
N LYS A 680 57.05 15.85 -29.21
CA LYS A 680 57.20 16.55 -30.51
C LYS A 680 55.96 16.95 -31.36
N ASN A 681 55.78 18.27 -31.40
CA ASN A 681 55.22 19.14 -32.44
C ASN A 681 55.10 18.59 -33.88
N LYS A 682 53.94 18.80 -34.52
CA LYS A 682 53.84 19.53 -35.81
C LYS A 682 52.40 19.88 -36.20
N LYS A 683 52.26 21.07 -36.81
CA LYS A 683 51.06 21.68 -37.39
C LYS A 683 50.65 21.06 -38.74
N LEU A 684 49.34 21.15 -39.02
CA LEU A 684 48.65 21.33 -40.31
C LEU A 684 48.67 20.19 -41.35
N SER A 685 47.47 19.68 -41.69
CA SER A 685 46.99 19.57 -43.08
C SER A 685 45.51 19.18 -43.14
N LYS A 686 44.75 19.90 -43.97
CA LYS A 686 43.38 19.60 -44.43
C LYS A 686 43.43 18.63 -45.61
N ASN A 687 42.63 17.57 -45.59
CA ASN A 687 41.72 17.11 -46.65
C ASN A 687 41.52 15.58 -46.68
N ALA A 688 40.30 15.22 -47.08
CA ALA A 688 39.83 13.98 -47.69
C ALA A 688 38.87 13.09 -46.87
N ASN A 689 37.62 13.19 -47.31
CA ASN A 689 36.48 12.28 -47.17
C ASN A 689 36.84 10.78 -47.22
N ALA A 690 36.22 9.98 -46.33
CA ALA A 690 35.17 9.00 -46.68
C ALA A 690 35.13 7.81 -45.70
N SER A 691 33.90 7.43 -45.34
CA SER A 691 33.43 6.13 -44.83
C SER A 691 34.01 5.57 -43.53
N GLY A 692 33.17 5.52 -42.48
CA GLY A 692 33.40 4.70 -41.30
C GLY A 692 32.44 5.03 -40.16
N ASN A 693 31.39 4.21 -40.02
CA ASN A 693 30.47 4.06 -38.89
C ASN A 693 30.48 5.14 -37.80
N LYS A 694 29.47 6.00 -37.83
CA LYS A 694 29.03 6.77 -36.65
C LYS A 694 28.33 5.82 -35.66
N ASN A 695 29.09 5.20 -34.77
CA ASN A 695 28.57 4.91 -33.43
C ASN A 695 28.57 6.23 -32.65
N ALA A 696 27.52 7.02 -32.86
CA ALA A 696 27.22 8.24 -32.12
C ALA A 696 25.81 8.07 -31.56
N SER A 697 25.69 7.34 -30.45
CA SER A 697 24.41 7.18 -29.73
C SER A 697 24.60 6.83 -28.24
N ALA A 698 25.67 7.29 -27.60
CA ALA A 698 25.90 7.06 -26.16
C ALA A 698 26.19 8.35 -25.37
N ALA A 699 26.08 9.53 -26.00
CA ALA A 699 26.42 10.82 -25.38
C ALA A 699 25.30 11.88 -25.50
N GLU A 700 24.09 11.49 -25.90
CA GLU A 700 22.93 12.38 -25.90
C GLU A 700 22.01 12.04 -24.72
N ASN A 701 21.75 13.06 -23.89
CA ASN A 701 20.76 13.16 -22.80
C ASN A 701 21.03 12.42 -21.49
N SER A 702 21.99 12.92 -20.71
CA SER A 702 21.87 12.84 -19.24
C SER A 702 21.14 14.09 -18.72
N ASP A 703 19.83 14.19 -18.98
CA ASP A 703 18.97 15.30 -18.57
C ASP A 703 19.07 15.60 -17.06
N TRP A 704 19.37 14.57 -16.27
CA TRP A 704 19.59 14.67 -14.83
C TRP A 704 20.81 15.53 -14.44
N LEU A 705 21.84 15.64 -15.30
CA LEU A 705 23.03 16.48 -15.07
C LEU A 705 22.70 17.98 -15.11
N GLN A 706 21.66 18.36 -15.86
CA GLN A 706 21.26 19.75 -16.02
C GLN A 706 20.40 20.25 -14.85
N VAL A 707 19.96 19.35 -13.97
CA VAL A 707 19.15 19.68 -12.81
C VAL A 707 20.01 20.42 -11.79
N THR A 708 19.54 21.60 -11.41
CA THR A 708 20.09 22.42 -10.32
C THR A 708 19.07 22.52 -9.19
N PRO A 709 19.48 22.90 -7.96
CA PRO A 709 18.52 23.14 -6.88
C PRO A 709 17.38 24.09 -7.28
N LYS A 710 17.72 25.21 -7.94
CA LYS A 710 16.72 26.21 -8.37
C LYS A 710 15.76 25.66 -9.42
N SER A 711 16.27 24.95 -10.43
CA SER A 711 15.41 24.40 -11.49
C SER A 711 14.51 23.29 -10.94
N LEU A 712 15.00 22.46 -10.01
CA LEU A 712 14.22 21.40 -9.38
C LEU A 712 13.08 21.98 -8.53
N TRP A 713 13.35 22.96 -7.67
CA TRP A 713 12.30 23.58 -6.84
C TRP A 713 11.26 24.34 -7.67
N LEU A 714 11.65 24.95 -8.79
CA LEU A 714 10.71 25.53 -9.74
C LEU A 714 9.82 24.46 -10.40
N GLN A 715 10.39 23.30 -10.76
CA GLN A 715 9.61 22.17 -11.27
C GLN A 715 8.66 21.61 -10.20
N ILE A 716 9.11 21.49 -8.94
CA ILE A 716 8.26 21.07 -7.81
C ILE A 716 7.08 22.03 -7.66
N LYS A 717 7.33 23.34 -7.64
CA LYS A 717 6.27 24.36 -7.53
C LYS A 717 5.26 24.28 -8.68
N LYS A 718 5.75 24.10 -9.91
CA LYS A 718 4.91 23.90 -11.10
C LYS A 718 4.08 22.60 -10.99
N GLU A 719 4.71 21.51 -10.57
CA GLU A 719 4.05 20.21 -10.40
C GLU A 719 2.95 20.29 -9.35
N VAL A 720 3.25 20.89 -8.19
CA VAL A 720 2.30 21.11 -7.09
C VAL A 720 1.08 21.89 -7.55
N LYS A 721 1.28 22.99 -8.29
CA LYS A 721 0.17 23.78 -8.83
C LYS A 721 -0.64 23.01 -9.87
N SER A 722 0.03 22.30 -10.78
CA SER A 722 -0.65 21.58 -11.87
C SER A 722 -1.43 20.35 -11.44
N TYR A 723 -0.96 19.62 -10.41
CA TYR A 723 -1.55 18.34 -10.02
C TYR A 723 -2.48 18.46 -8.80
N TRP A 724 -2.15 19.34 -7.83
CA TRP A 724 -2.93 19.49 -6.59
C TRP A 724 -3.62 20.86 -6.43
N ASP A 725 -3.51 21.75 -7.43
CA ASP A 725 -4.07 23.11 -7.38
C ASP A 725 -3.71 23.87 -6.09
N TYR A 726 -2.44 23.77 -5.68
CA TYR A 726 -1.92 24.47 -4.51
C TYR A 726 -0.74 25.37 -4.89
N GLU A 727 -0.66 26.55 -4.29
CA GLU A 727 0.44 27.48 -4.51
C GLU A 727 1.46 27.36 -3.37
N LEU A 728 2.60 26.76 -3.70
CA LEU A 728 3.68 26.55 -2.75
C LEU A 728 4.40 27.89 -2.46
N LYS A 729 4.48 28.27 -1.18
CA LYS A 729 5.06 29.55 -0.72
C LYS A 729 6.58 29.47 -0.50
N CYS A 730 7.28 28.67 -1.31
CA CYS A 730 8.73 28.54 -1.25
C CYS A 730 9.33 28.22 -2.62
N ASP A 731 10.59 28.60 -2.82
CA ASP A 731 11.33 28.42 -4.08
C ASP A 731 12.66 27.66 -3.87
N SER A 732 12.95 27.26 -2.64
CA SER A 732 14.15 26.50 -2.22
C SER A 732 13.87 25.71 -0.94
N ILE A 733 14.71 24.72 -0.65
CA ILE A 733 14.62 23.93 0.59
C ILE A 733 14.78 24.81 1.83
N GLU A 734 15.65 25.83 1.83
CA GLU A 734 15.83 26.76 2.96
C GLU A 734 14.53 27.51 3.25
N THR A 735 13.95 28.13 2.22
CA THR A 735 12.67 28.84 2.37
C THR A 735 11.54 27.90 2.77
N ALA A 736 11.58 26.64 2.33
CA ALA A 736 10.57 25.65 2.70
C ALA A 736 10.66 25.27 4.18
N VAL A 737 11.88 25.06 4.69
CA VAL A 737 12.14 24.80 6.11
C VAL A 737 11.77 26.00 6.97
N GLU A 738 12.06 27.22 6.53
CA GLU A 738 11.71 28.45 7.25
C GLU A 738 10.19 28.70 7.31
N VAL A 739 9.47 28.47 6.20
CA VAL A 739 8.02 28.74 6.11
C VAL A 739 7.19 27.64 6.78
N TYR A 740 7.57 26.38 6.63
CA TYR A 740 6.76 25.23 7.04
C TYR A 740 7.32 24.46 8.25
N GLY A 741 8.54 24.78 8.70
CA GLY A 741 9.10 24.26 9.96
C GLY A 741 9.37 22.75 9.99
N PHE A 742 9.66 22.10 8.86
CA PHE A 742 10.01 20.67 8.82
C PHE A 742 11.52 20.41 8.85
N HIS A 743 11.91 19.23 9.30
CA HIS A 743 13.31 18.76 9.27
C HIS A 743 13.65 18.13 7.91
N ARG A 744 14.85 18.39 7.38
CA ARG A 744 15.29 17.82 6.10
C ARG A 744 15.40 16.31 6.16
N ILE A 745 15.77 15.76 7.33
CA ILE A 745 15.83 14.31 7.55
C ILE A 745 14.45 13.65 7.43
N SER A 746 13.39 14.29 7.93
CA SER A 746 12.03 13.77 7.80
C SER A 746 11.60 13.71 6.32
N VAL A 747 11.97 14.73 5.53
CA VAL A 747 11.75 14.76 4.08
C VAL A 747 12.58 13.68 3.36
N LEU A 748 13.86 13.51 3.72
CA LEU A 748 14.72 12.45 3.18
C LEU A 748 14.11 11.07 3.43
N ARG A 749 13.72 10.77 4.67
CA ARG A 749 13.03 9.52 5.04
C ARG A 749 11.79 9.31 4.18
N ALA A 750 10.90 10.31 4.16
CA ALA A 750 9.64 10.21 3.43
C ALA A 750 9.85 10.00 1.92
N PHE A 751 10.84 10.69 1.34
CA PHE A 751 11.21 10.53 -0.07
C PHE A 751 11.78 9.14 -0.35
N CYS A 752 12.80 8.70 0.39
CA CYS A 752 13.42 7.38 0.25
C CYS A 752 12.41 6.24 0.34
N LEU A 753 11.47 6.28 1.30
CA LEU A 753 10.40 5.28 1.41
C LEU A 753 9.40 5.34 0.24
N LYS A 754 9.15 6.51 -0.35
CA LYS A 754 8.19 6.66 -1.45
C LYS A 754 8.74 6.19 -2.79
N VAL A 755 10.05 6.34 -3.01
CA VAL A 755 10.72 6.00 -4.28
C VAL A 755 11.57 4.73 -4.23
N GLY A 756 11.77 4.17 -3.04
CA GLY A 756 12.51 2.95 -2.83
C GLY A 756 14.03 3.13 -2.84
N ILE A 757 14.56 4.17 -2.22
CA ILE A 757 16.02 4.37 -2.08
C ILE A 757 16.47 3.95 -0.68
N GLN A 758 17.58 3.24 -0.60
CA GLN A 758 18.30 2.96 0.64
C GLN A 758 19.60 3.76 0.68
N VAL A 759 19.74 4.61 1.69
CA VAL A 759 20.93 5.45 1.90
C VAL A 759 21.81 4.90 3.02
N LEU A 760 23.08 5.29 3.01
CA LEU A 760 24.02 4.96 4.07
C LEU A 760 23.62 5.62 5.40
N LEU A 761 23.67 4.84 6.48
CA LEU A 761 23.46 5.33 7.84
C LEU A 761 24.70 6.08 8.32
N ARG A 762 24.70 7.40 8.14
CA ARG A 762 25.69 8.34 8.69
C ARG A 762 25.05 9.70 8.94
N GLU A 763 25.79 10.59 9.58
CA GLU A 763 25.32 11.98 9.71
C GLU A 763 25.50 12.73 8.39
N TYR A 764 24.42 13.37 7.94
CA TYR A 764 24.40 14.24 6.76
C TYR A 764 24.39 15.69 7.21
N ASN A 765 25.31 16.50 6.65
CA ASN A 765 25.36 17.93 6.91
C ASN A 765 24.81 18.69 5.70
N PHE A 766 23.64 19.30 5.88
CA PHE A 766 22.93 20.05 4.84
C PHE A 766 23.39 21.52 4.72
N GLU A 767 24.17 22.02 5.68
CA GLU A 767 24.58 23.44 5.76
C GLU A 767 25.92 23.71 5.03
N LEU A 768 26.62 22.67 4.58
CA LEU A 768 27.90 22.81 3.89
C LEU A 768 27.72 23.34 2.46
N ARG A 769 28.11 24.60 2.24
CA ARG A 769 28.05 25.24 0.91
C ARG A 769 29.19 24.87 -0.03
N ASN A 770 30.27 24.27 0.47
CA ASN A 770 31.48 23.99 -0.32
C ASN A 770 31.68 22.51 -0.65
N LYS A 771 30.79 21.62 -0.18
CA LYS A 771 30.88 20.17 -0.37
C LYS A 771 29.48 19.60 -0.57
N THR A 772 29.36 18.61 -1.45
CA THR A 772 28.10 17.87 -1.62
C THR A 772 27.76 17.08 -0.34
N THR A 773 26.48 17.07 0.02
CA THR A 773 25.98 16.36 1.20
C THR A 773 25.94 14.86 0.94
N PHE A 774 25.48 14.47 -0.25
CA PHE A 774 25.40 13.09 -0.74
C PHE A 774 26.45 12.84 -1.81
N THR A 775 26.95 11.61 -1.83
CA THR A 775 27.92 11.05 -2.78
C THR A 775 27.38 9.74 -3.34
N GLU A 776 27.99 9.21 -4.39
CA GLU A 776 27.60 7.92 -4.97
C GLU A 776 27.69 6.76 -3.96
N GLU A 777 28.66 6.80 -3.04
CA GLU A 777 28.85 5.79 -1.98
C GLU A 777 27.73 5.78 -0.94
N ASP A 778 26.94 6.86 -0.86
CA ASP A 778 25.82 6.95 0.06
C ASP A 778 24.59 6.19 -0.45
N ILE A 779 24.52 5.87 -1.73
CA ILE A 779 23.39 5.16 -2.33
C ILE A 779 23.70 3.67 -2.31
N LEU A 780 23.14 2.97 -1.33
CA LEU A 780 23.45 1.55 -1.10
C LEU A 780 22.59 0.62 -1.94
N ASN A 781 21.31 0.96 -2.14
CA ASN A 781 20.38 0.14 -2.89
C ASN A 781 19.17 0.93 -3.41
N VAL A 782 18.51 0.39 -4.43
CA VAL A 782 17.17 0.80 -4.87
C VAL A 782 16.27 -0.42 -4.80
N PHE A 783 15.17 -0.36 -4.07
CA PHE A 783 14.23 -1.45 -3.88
C PHE A 783 12.86 -1.14 -4.51
N PRO A 784 12.11 -2.17 -4.94
CA PRO A 784 10.80 -1.98 -5.54
C PRO A 784 9.75 -1.57 -4.50
N ILE A 785 8.85 -0.66 -4.89
CA ILE A 785 7.65 -0.31 -4.14
C ILE A 785 6.47 -1.11 -4.68
N VAL A 786 6.04 -2.11 -3.90
CA VAL A 786 5.06 -3.11 -4.31
C VAL A 786 3.67 -2.74 -3.80
N LYS A 787 2.67 -2.76 -4.69
CA LYS A 787 1.25 -2.55 -4.37
C LYS A 787 0.48 -3.79 -4.81
N HIS A 788 -0.23 -4.40 -3.87
CA HIS A 788 -1.00 -5.61 -4.09
C HIS A 788 -2.25 -5.61 -3.22
N ILE A 789 -3.10 -6.61 -3.41
CA ILE A 789 -4.26 -6.84 -2.56
C ILE A 789 -3.75 -7.47 -1.26
N SER A 790 -4.27 -7.05 -0.11
CA SER A 790 -3.98 -7.74 1.15
C SER A 790 -5.17 -8.66 1.46
N PRO A 791 -5.02 -10.00 1.32
CA PRO A 791 -6.05 -10.93 1.77
C PRO A 791 -6.37 -10.69 3.24
N ARG A 792 -7.66 -10.57 3.56
CA ARG A 792 -8.12 -10.33 4.94
C ARG A 792 -8.63 -11.61 5.56
N ALA A 793 -8.33 -11.81 6.84
CA ALA A 793 -8.92 -12.86 7.66
C ALA A 793 -10.26 -12.36 8.20
N SER A 794 -11.36 -12.60 7.47
CA SER A 794 -12.63 -11.90 7.70
C SER A 794 -13.25 -12.31 9.04
N ASP A 795 -13.20 -13.59 9.37
CA ASP A 795 -13.70 -14.11 10.65
C ASP A 795 -12.91 -13.52 11.83
N ALA A 796 -11.58 -13.51 11.74
CA ALA A 796 -10.73 -12.97 12.79
C ALA A 796 -10.95 -11.46 13.00
N TYR A 797 -11.14 -10.71 11.91
CA TYR A 797 -11.49 -9.30 11.96
C TYR A 797 -12.84 -9.05 12.66
N ASN A 798 -13.84 -9.91 12.42
CA ASN A 798 -15.13 -9.81 13.09
C ASN A 798 -15.04 -10.07 14.60
N PHE A 799 -14.24 -11.05 15.02
CA PHE A 799 -13.94 -11.27 16.45
C PHE A 799 -13.23 -10.06 17.06
N TYR A 800 -12.28 -9.49 16.33
CA TYR A 800 -11.54 -8.30 16.79
C TYR A 800 -12.46 -7.09 16.99
N THR A 801 -13.31 -6.77 16.02
CA THR A 801 -14.24 -5.62 16.10
C THR A 801 -15.32 -5.83 17.16
N THR A 802 -15.85 -7.05 17.28
CA THR A 802 -16.80 -7.40 18.34
C THR A 802 -16.15 -7.27 19.72
N GLY A 803 -14.91 -7.74 19.86
CA GLY A 803 -14.10 -7.57 21.06
C GLY A 803 -13.91 -6.11 21.44
N GLN A 804 -13.57 -5.25 20.47
CA GLN A 804 -13.47 -3.80 20.70
C GLN A 804 -14.79 -3.18 21.19
N SER A 805 -15.92 -3.55 20.58
CA SER A 805 -17.24 -3.07 21.01
C SER A 805 -17.56 -3.47 22.46
N LYS A 806 -17.25 -4.72 22.84
CA LYS A 806 -17.41 -5.20 24.23
C LYS A 806 -16.53 -4.45 25.23
N ILE A 807 -15.29 -4.13 24.83
CA ILE A 807 -14.37 -3.31 25.65
C ILE A 807 -14.93 -1.90 25.87
N GLN A 808 -15.53 -1.29 24.85
CA GLN A 808 -16.18 0.03 24.97
C GLN A 808 -17.38 0.00 25.92
N GLN A 809 -18.07 -1.14 26.03
CA GLN A 809 -19.16 -1.37 26.99
C GLN A 809 -18.65 -1.65 28.43
N GLY A 810 -17.34 -1.73 28.65
CA GLY A 810 -16.73 -2.04 29.94
C GLY A 810 -16.60 -3.54 30.26
N LEU A 811 -16.94 -4.43 29.32
CA LEU A 811 -16.87 -5.88 29.49
C LEU A 811 -15.47 -6.42 29.16
N PHE A 812 -14.49 -6.13 30.02
CA PHE A 812 -13.07 -6.41 29.76
C PHE A 812 -12.72 -7.90 29.62
N LYS A 813 -13.36 -8.78 30.40
CA LYS A 813 -13.11 -10.25 30.35
C LYS A 813 -13.59 -10.86 29.03
N GLU A 814 -14.83 -10.57 28.64
CA GLU A 814 -15.37 -10.97 27.33
C GLU A 814 -14.52 -10.38 26.18
N GLY A 815 -14.12 -9.12 26.30
CA GLY A 815 -13.20 -8.50 25.36
C GLY A 815 -11.87 -9.24 25.24
N TYR A 816 -11.28 -9.68 26.37
CA TYR A 816 -10.02 -10.44 26.37
C TYR A 816 -10.16 -11.76 25.63
N GLU A 817 -11.21 -12.53 25.91
CA GLU A 817 -11.48 -13.81 25.26
C GLU A 817 -11.67 -13.63 23.75
N LEU A 818 -12.45 -12.64 23.32
CA LEU A 818 -12.69 -12.36 21.90
C LEU A 818 -11.43 -11.92 21.16
N ILE A 819 -10.61 -11.06 21.76
CA ILE A 819 -9.35 -10.60 21.13
C ILE A 819 -8.31 -11.74 21.13
N SER A 820 -8.29 -12.59 22.15
CA SER A 820 -7.42 -13.76 22.19
C SER A 820 -7.79 -14.76 21.10
N GLU A 821 -9.09 -14.99 20.89
CA GLU A 821 -9.57 -15.85 19.81
C GLU A 821 -9.26 -15.22 18.44
N ALA A 822 -9.45 -13.91 18.26
CA ALA A 822 -9.03 -13.22 17.06
C ALA A 822 -7.53 -13.43 16.76
N LEU A 823 -6.66 -13.33 17.77
CA LEU A 823 -5.23 -13.58 17.62
C LEU A 823 -4.93 -15.03 17.22
N ASN A 824 -5.65 -16.02 17.77
CA ASN A 824 -5.49 -17.42 17.38
C ASN A 824 -5.87 -17.63 15.92
N LEU A 825 -7.00 -17.06 15.49
CA LEU A 825 -7.46 -17.14 14.10
C LEU A 825 -6.47 -16.45 13.14
N LEU A 826 -5.98 -15.25 13.48
CA LEU A 826 -4.99 -14.55 12.67
C LEU A 826 -3.67 -15.32 12.56
N ASN A 827 -3.18 -15.92 13.66
CA ASN A 827 -1.98 -16.76 13.63
C ASN A 827 -2.17 -17.99 12.74
N ASN A 828 -3.37 -18.56 12.70
CA ASN A 828 -3.68 -19.68 11.82
C ASN A 828 -3.67 -19.28 10.33
N VAL A 829 -4.16 -18.09 10.00
CA VAL A 829 -4.26 -17.59 8.61
C VAL A 829 -2.94 -17.01 8.11
N PHE A 830 -2.37 -16.04 8.83
CA PHE A 830 -1.18 -15.28 8.40
C PHE A 830 0.14 -15.88 8.90
N GLY A 831 0.09 -16.78 9.87
CA GLY A 831 1.26 -17.23 10.62
C GLY A 831 1.63 -16.29 11.77
N ALA A 832 2.78 -16.55 12.39
CA ALA A 832 3.18 -15.86 13.62
C ALA A 832 3.59 -14.39 13.42
N MET A 833 3.97 -13.98 12.20
CA MET A 833 4.52 -12.66 11.90
C MET A 833 3.60 -11.89 10.95
N HIS A 834 2.68 -11.10 11.50
CA HIS A 834 1.80 -10.24 10.71
C HIS A 834 1.47 -8.95 11.49
N SER A 835 1.21 -7.84 10.78
CA SER A 835 0.96 -6.54 11.41
C SER A 835 -0.30 -6.55 12.27
N GLU A 836 -1.36 -7.25 11.82
CA GLU A 836 -2.62 -7.39 12.56
C GLU A 836 -2.46 -8.16 13.88
N ASN A 837 -1.59 -9.16 13.93
CA ASN A 837 -1.27 -9.85 15.19
C ASN A 837 -0.74 -8.86 16.23
N GLY A 838 -0.01 -7.82 15.80
CA GLY A 838 0.56 -6.80 16.68
C GLY A 838 -0.52 -5.94 17.32
N SER A 839 -1.52 -5.56 16.52
CA SER A 839 -2.70 -4.86 17.02
C SER A 839 -3.51 -5.67 18.03
N CYS A 840 -3.62 -7.00 17.84
CA CYS A 840 -4.23 -7.89 18.83
C CYS A 840 -3.40 -7.98 20.11
N LEU A 841 -2.09 -8.23 20.02
CA LEU A 841 -1.21 -8.31 21.18
C LEU A 841 -1.21 -7.02 22.01
N ARG A 842 -1.15 -5.85 21.35
CA ARG A 842 -1.26 -4.55 22.03
C ARG A 842 -2.57 -4.42 22.80
N MET A 843 -3.69 -4.86 22.21
CA MET A 843 -4.99 -4.82 22.89
C MET A 843 -5.05 -5.80 24.07
N LEU A 844 -4.51 -7.01 23.92
CA LEU A 844 -4.42 -7.98 25.02
C LEU A 844 -3.55 -7.46 26.16
N ALA A 845 -2.39 -6.85 25.88
CA ALA A 845 -1.54 -6.26 26.90
C ALA A 845 -2.29 -5.17 27.70
N ARG A 846 -3.07 -4.33 27.01
CA ARG A 846 -3.94 -3.33 27.66
C ARG A 846 -4.98 -3.98 28.55
N LEU A 847 -5.62 -5.05 28.10
CA LEU A 847 -6.64 -5.76 28.89
C LEU A 847 -6.04 -6.50 30.09
N SER A 848 -4.92 -7.21 29.94
CA SER A 848 -4.22 -7.85 31.07
C SER A 848 -3.86 -6.84 32.15
N TYR A 849 -3.39 -5.65 31.75
CA TYR A 849 -3.12 -4.58 32.69
C TYR A 849 -4.38 -4.08 33.43
N LEU A 850 -5.49 -3.87 32.70
CA LEU A 850 -6.77 -3.47 33.31
C LEU A 850 -7.38 -4.55 34.21
N LEU A 851 -7.09 -5.82 33.94
CA LEU A 851 -7.51 -6.97 34.75
C LEU A 851 -6.61 -7.21 35.98
N GLY A 852 -5.54 -6.43 36.14
CA GLY A 852 -4.67 -6.45 37.32
C GLY A 852 -3.41 -7.31 37.20
N ASP A 853 -3.04 -7.76 35.99
CA ASP A 853 -1.80 -8.49 35.74
C ASP A 853 -0.79 -7.66 34.91
N PRO A 854 0.04 -6.82 35.58
CA PRO A 854 1.05 -6.03 34.88
C PRO A 854 2.22 -6.86 34.35
N GLN A 855 2.48 -8.05 34.90
CA GLN A 855 3.58 -8.91 34.44
C GLN A 855 3.24 -9.56 33.11
N GLU A 856 2.03 -10.09 32.98
CA GLU A 856 1.51 -10.61 31.71
C GLU A 856 1.44 -9.51 30.65
N ALA A 857 0.93 -8.32 31.00
CA ALA A 857 0.87 -7.18 30.09
C ALA A 857 2.25 -6.81 29.52
N LEU A 858 3.29 -6.81 30.38
CA LEU A 858 4.67 -6.56 29.96
C LEU A 858 5.16 -7.62 28.96
N ALA A 859 4.94 -8.91 29.25
CA ALA A 859 5.38 -10.00 28.39
C ALA A 859 4.67 -10.00 27.01
N ILE A 860 3.36 -9.74 26.99
CA ILE A 860 2.58 -9.62 25.75
C ILE A 860 3.05 -8.40 24.94
N GLN A 861 3.28 -7.25 25.59
CA GLN A 861 3.72 -6.05 24.91
C GLN A 861 5.14 -6.19 24.32
N GLN A 862 6.05 -6.89 24.99
CA GLN A 862 7.37 -7.20 24.43
C GLN A 862 7.27 -7.99 23.12
N ARG A 863 6.35 -8.95 23.04
CA ARG A 863 6.07 -9.70 21.81
C ARG A 863 5.53 -8.78 20.71
N SER A 864 4.65 -7.84 21.06
CA SER A 864 4.12 -6.84 20.12
C SER A 864 5.23 -5.96 19.51
N VAL A 865 6.15 -5.47 20.35
CA VAL A 865 7.29 -4.65 19.90
C VAL A 865 8.17 -5.40 18.89
N ILE A 866 8.62 -6.61 19.24
CA ILE A 866 9.51 -7.41 18.37
C ILE A 866 8.82 -7.68 17.02
N MET A 867 7.53 -7.98 17.03
CA MET A 867 6.80 -8.23 15.80
C MET A 867 6.63 -6.96 14.96
N SER A 868 6.32 -5.83 15.58
CA SER A 868 6.16 -4.55 14.88
C SER A 868 7.48 -4.09 14.24
N GLU A 869 8.62 -4.24 14.92
CA GLU A 869 9.94 -3.94 14.36
C GLU A 869 10.23 -4.77 13.10
N ARG A 870 9.83 -6.05 13.11
CA ARG A 870 10.09 -7.00 12.03
C ARG A 870 9.16 -6.80 10.84
N VAL A 871 7.87 -6.53 11.08
CA VAL A 871 6.84 -6.44 10.02
C VAL A 871 6.69 -5.02 9.47
N ASN A 872 6.90 -3.98 10.27
CA ASN A 872 6.70 -2.59 9.84
C ASN A 872 8.02 -1.81 9.70
N GLY A 873 9.06 -2.19 10.44
CA GLY A 873 10.33 -1.47 10.53
C GLY A 873 10.47 -0.67 11.83
N ILE A 874 11.72 -0.39 12.22
CA ILE A 874 12.08 0.19 13.53
C ILE A 874 11.58 1.62 13.78
N ASP A 875 11.36 2.40 12.73
CA ASP A 875 10.95 3.80 12.74
C ASP A 875 9.54 3.97 12.14
N HIS A 876 8.76 2.89 12.07
CA HIS A 876 7.37 2.96 11.67
C HIS A 876 6.51 3.54 12.80
N PRO A 877 5.51 4.40 12.52
CA PRO A 877 4.63 4.98 13.55
C PRO A 877 4.03 3.96 14.51
N CYS A 878 3.55 2.81 14.01
CA CYS A 878 3.06 1.72 14.85
C CYS A 878 4.12 1.22 15.84
N THR A 879 5.38 1.04 15.42
CA THR A 879 6.47 0.58 16.27
C THR A 879 6.82 1.60 17.36
N VAL A 880 6.77 2.89 17.02
CA VAL A 880 6.93 3.98 18.01
C VAL A 880 5.86 3.88 19.10
N LEU A 881 4.59 3.67 18.72
CA LEU A 881 3.51 3.47 19.67
C LEU A 881 3.70 2.21 20.53
N GLU A 882 4.20 1.11 19.96
CA GLU A 882 4.50 -0.11 20.72
C GLU A 882 5.59 0.14 21.79
N TYR A 883 6.60 0.96 21.52
CA TYR A 883 7.60 1.35 22.53
C TYR A 883 6.99 2.19 23.65
N THR A 884 6.09 3.11 23.34
CA THR A 884 5.39 3.92 24.34
C THR A 884 4.52 3.05 25.24
N HIS A 885 3.79 2.07 24.72
CA HIS A 885 3.04 1.12 25.54
C HIS A 885 3.96 0.21 26.37
N LEU A 886 5.07 -0.27 25.79
CA LEU A 886 6.05 -1.06 26.54
C LEU A 886 6.62 -0.27 27.72
N SER A 887 6.89 1.03 27.52
CA SER A 887 7.39 1.89 28.60
C SER A 887 6.40 2.00 29.78
N LEU A 888 5.09 2.04 29.49
CA LEU A 888 4.04 2.09 30.51
C LEU A 888 4.04 0.82 31.35
N TYR A 889 4.11 -0.35 30.72
CA TYR A 889 4.13 -1.63 31.45
C TYR A 889 5.46 -1.88 32.16
N CYS A 890 6.60 -1.43 31.62
CA CYS A 890 7.87 -1.43 32.36
C CYS A 890 7.76 -0.61 33.64
N PHE A 891 7.16 0.59 33.56
CA PHE A 891 6.95 1.45 34.73
C PHE A 891 6.03 0.78 35.77
N ALA A 892 4.91 0.20 35.34
CA ALA A 892 3.99 -0.52 36.21
C ALA A 892 4.64 -1.72 36.95
N ASN A 893 5.70 -2.30 36.40
CA ASN A 893 6.48 -3.37 37.01
C ASN A 893 7.70 -2.86 37.82
N GLY A 894 7.81 -1.56 38.08
CA GLY A 894 8.93 -0.96 38.82
C GLY A 894 10.24 -0.84 38.03
N GLN A 895 10.24 -1.15 36.72
CA GLN A 895 11.43 -1.08 35.86
C GLN A 895 11.61 0.33 35.26
N ILE A 896 11.78 1.33 36.12
CA ILE A 896 11.76 2.75 35.76
C ILE A 896 12.89 3.10 34.77
N GLY A 897 14.10 2.57 35.00
CA GLY A 897 15.23 2.80 34.10
C GLY A 897 15.03 2.26 32.68
N ALA A 898 14.30 1.13 32.53
CA ALA A 898 13.94 0.61 31.21
C ALA A 898 12.83 1.44 30.56
N SER A 899 11.83 1.84 31.34
CA SER A 899 10.74 2.72 30.89
C SER A 899 11.25 4.03 30.32
N LEU A 900 12.14 4.74 31.04
CA LEU A 900 12.70 6.02 30.56
C LEU A 900 13.54 5.86 29.29
N LYS A 901 14.29 4.75 29.14
CA LYS A 901 15.03 4.46 27.90
C LYS A 901 14.09 4.24 26.71
N LEU A 902 12.97 3.56 26.93
CA LEU A 902 11.95 3.33 25.91
C LEU A 902 11.24 4.62 25.52
N LEU A 903 10.87 5.47 26.48
CA LEU A 903 10.29 6.79 26.19
C LEU A 903 11.29 7.68 25.43
N TYR A 904 12.56 7.69 25.83
CA TYR A 904 13.60 8.43 25.11
C TYR A 904 13.75 7.94 23.67
N ARG A 905 13.70 6.62 23.45
CA ARG A 905 13.73 6.00 22.12
C ARG A 905 12.49 6.38 21.29
N ALA A 906 11.30 6.27 21.86
CA ALA A 906 10.05 6.63 21.19
C ALA A 906 10.03 8.11 20.82
N ARG A 907 10.44 8.99 21.75
CA ARG A 907 10.56 10.44 21.51
C ARG A 907 11.53 10.75 20.37
N TYR A 908 12.71 10.11 20.36
CA TYR A 908 13.71 10.31 19.30
C TYR A 908 13.16 9.93 17.92
N LEU A 909 12.53 8.76 17.81
CA LEU A 909 11.93 8.31 16.54
C LEU A 909 10.78 9.23 16.12
N LEU A 910 9.96 9.67 17.07
CA LEU A 910 8.85 10.56 16.79
C LEU A 910 9.30 11.91 16.21
N VAL A 911 10.30 12.54 16.84
CA VAL A 911 10.88 13.80 16.36
C VAL A 911 11.51 13.64 14.96
N LEU A 912 12.11 12.48 14.68
CA LEU A 912 12.65 12.15 13.36
C LEU A 912 11.54 12.02 12.30
N ILE A 913 10.37 11.51 12.67
CA ILE A 913 9.25 11.27 11.74
C ILE A 913 8.44 12.55 11.48
N CYS A 914 8.00 13.26 12.53
CA CYS A 914 6.97 14.30 12.42
C CYS A 914 7.35 15.70 12.94
N GLY A 915 8.50 15.84 13.62
CA GLY A 915 8.94 17.10 14.24
C GLY A 915 8.61 17.21 15.75
N GLU A 916 8.96 18.33 16.38
CA GLU A 916 8.86 18.51 17.84
C GLU A 916 7.45 18.91 18.35
N ASP A 917 6.64 19.56 17.52
CA ASP A 917 5.32 20.14 17.84
C ASP A 917 4.15 19.16 17.65
N HIS A 918 4.43 17.89 17.32
CA HIS A 918 3.39 16.89 17.18
C HIS A 918 2.76 16.55 18.56
N PRO A 919 1.42 16.42 18.68
CA PRO A 919 0.74 16.18 19.97
C PRO A 919 1.27 14.97 20.76
N GLU A 920 1.63 13.89 20.08
CA GLU A 920 2.22 12.69 20.70
C GLU A 920 3.58 12.95 21.37
N VAL A 921 4.37 13.94 20.91
CA VAL A 921 5.65 14.31 21.56
C VAL A 921 5.36 14.89 22.93
N ALA A 922 4.40 15.81 23.02
CA ALA A 922 3.98 16.39 24.29
C ALA A 922 3.44 15.31 25.26
N LEU A 923 2.69 14.33 24.76
CA LEU A 923 2.20 13.22 25.57
C LEU A 923 3.35 12.36 26.13
N ILE A 924 4.37 12.07 25.32
CA ILE A 924 5.58 11.36 25.77
C ILE A 924 6.34 12.18 26.81
N ASP A 925 6.47 13.49 26.63
CA ASP A 925 7.19 14.37 27.55
C ASP A 925 6.48 14.46 28.91
N VAL A 926 5.15 14.58 28.93
CA VAL A 926 4.34 14.53 30.16
C VAL A 926 4.50 13.19 30.88
N LYS A 927 4.41 12.05 30.15
CA LYS A 927 4.64 10.72 30.73
C LYS A 927 6.04 10.60 31.34
N SER A 928 7.05 11.10 30.64
CA SER A 928 8.44 11.08 31.11
C SER A 928 8.59 11.85 32.43
N LEU A 929 8.01 13.06 32.51
CA LEU A 929 8.05 13.88 33.72
C LEU A 929 7.36 13.18 34.90
N ASN A 930 6.17 12.61 34.68
CA ASN A 930 5.43 11.89 35.71
C ASN A 930 6.23 10.69 36.25
N TYR A 931 6.88 9.92 35.37
CA TYR A 931 7.68 8.76 35.79
C TYR A 931 8.93 9.17 36.58
N VAL A 932 9.55 10.29 36.22
CA VAL A 932 10.68 10.85 36.97
C VAL A 932 10.22 11.35 38.34
N GLN A 933 9.10 12.08 38.42
CA GLN A 933 8.56 12.57 39.69
C GLN A 933 8.21 11.42 40.65
N MET A 934 7.62 10.34 40.14
CA MET A 934 7.33 9.13 40.92
C MET A 934 8.56 8.29 41.27
N TYR A 935 9.72 8.54 40.65
CA TYR A 935 10.97 7.89 41.01
C TYR A 935 11.67 8.57 42.19
N PHE A 936 11.52 9.90 42.27
CA PHE A 936 12.14 10.72 43.32
C PHE A 936 11.26 10.90 44.56
N ASN A 937 9.95 10.65 44.44
CA ASN A 937 9.00 10.51 45.56
C ASN A 937 8.92 9.05 45.98
#